data_AF-A0AAU7DZ28-F1
#
_entry.id   AF-A0AAU7DZ28-F1
#
_cell.length_a   1.000
_cell.length_b   1.000
_cell.length_c   1.000
_cell.angle_alpha   90.00
_cell.angle_beta   90.00
_cell.angle_gamma   90.00
#
_symmetry.space_group_name_H-M   'P 1'
#
loop_
_entity.id
_entity.type
_entity.pdbx_description
1 polymer ?
#
loop_
_entity_poly.entity_id
_entity_poly.type
_entity_poly.pdbx_seq_one_letter_code
_entity_poly.pdbx_strand_id
1 'polypeptide(L)'
;MSTDLERTLEQAHAATVVAAQATQQHTQFQLAGAAEADQVKTALATGLSTLATARQQALEQHARAVEAVQAKKRELDATLAQLTQDLAPVEAQIKILQEGIWTVNLYLGRDETIVQLAEGAPAEAAEPICVRQQVLAMDEESLLRVEDGGMDVRDIDAFDAWVVSGPANLNQLIPEQRGVVAIMARRSQRDYGDPWLSASLAEANTQTWWLIRNGANVYRMLTDLKVGKRLVPARDEFTAMFVDHRTGERLVPGTPAWLRAEEAAGAQERHYMRIALVLQGLLDRTAVFHPLPAGGVNLLSPQAYDDGLIRLIADDENILTDGRQPYRQWHRQLMTHLDVGTRVIVSTHSSAFNDARDGRFGTHARLHPERASYPQNNAIHTIARVDQWGQFVFLYENTSKDIWDHATFSYRAPKTRASCVLEGTDEFVIPLDYATVEDMEYYLTSRANREHYESMVPALRTAIAVKKAEAETEEPFRAYLASQLDVPHGRELIDTLVTWWKIGNKHHRALVGDGPSEVKAARAILSFAARILALQDADQQVLAQIRADHRDALLIARKTDGTFMVLEAQERKYTHNSLAGVYTTRTQYTKTGKVKDTVQWWLPVAHVVSKWLPVHESAQWLTWPRTQTHHGVLTDHEIDRLASDLVADYSHQAAVMDVRYTEDFWAHDSSHRFTVRLWDQVPFEATEGLLSVPDPGTGQSFVSVRWERDKEGVAQLHADRRESDRDYGPNGGLLVWTPPPSVLQAFDVRQQEHRDWKAKCKSLGEEVNAIIARVSQAWVAAQRDVVRARFLEDYAEETLWADHSKSFRPVELHPRWDECAPLKNALIIMLESGADVTGLTVGDLLAVPGLTFDDLERKLTAAQLELLLNVTVEGAANAQP
;
A
#
# COMPACT_ATOMS: atom_id res chain seq x y z
N MET A 1 4.07 12.57 -62.62
CA MET A 1 4.06 13.15 -61.25
C MET A 1 5.42 13.08 -60.56
N SER A 2 6.23 12.01 -60.63
CA SER A 2 7.65 12.11 -60.18
C SER A 2 8.51 12.92 -61.16
N THR A 3 8.13 12.92 -62.44
CA THR A 3 8.83 13.61 -63.53
C THR A 3 8.89 15.14 -63.41
N ASP A 4 7.94 15.81 -62.75
CA ASP A 4 7.96 17.27 -62.59
C ASP A 4 8.78 17.71 -61.36
N LEU A 5 8.79 16.89 -60.31
CA LEU A 5 9.61 17.16 -59.11
C LEU A 5 11.09 16.86 -59.38
N GLU A 6 11.39 15.79 -60.13
CA GLU A 6 12.74 15.49 -60.61
C GLU A 6 13.24 16.57 -61.58
N ARG A 7 12.39 17.08 -62.48
CA ARG A 7 12.74 18.20 -63.38
C ARG A 7 13.06 19.47 -62.63
N THR A 8 12.29 19.80 -61.59
CA THR A 8 12.49 21.02 -60.81
C THR A 8 13.72 20.92 -59.90
N LEU A 9 14.02 19.74 -59.37
CA LEU A 9 15.27 19.48 -58.64
C LEU A 9 16.50 19.49 -59.55
N GLU A 10 16.44 18.90 -60.74
CA GLU A 10 17.53 18.99 -61.73
C GLU A 10 17.77 20.43 -62.19
N GLN A 11 16.71 21.22 -62.40
CA GLN A 11 16.81 22.63 -62.76
C GLN A 11 17.39 23.49 -61.62
N ALA A 12 17.01 23.20 -60.37
CA ALA A 12 17.59 23.87 -59.20
C ALA A 12 19.07 23.49 -58.99
N HIS A 13 19.45 22.23 -59.22
CA HIS A 13 20.84 21.77 -59.13
C HIS A 13 21.70 22.40 -60.23
N ALA A 14 21.20 22.48 -61.46
CA ALA A 14 21.85 23.16 -62.58
C ALA A 14 22.06 24.67 -62.29
N ALA A 15 21.06 25.36 -61.73
CA ALA A 15 21.17 26.77 -61.36
C ALA A 15 22.21 27.01 -60.24
N THR A 16 22.32 26.07 -59.30
CA THR A 16 23.28 26.15 -58.19
C THR A 16 24.73 25.96 -58.67
N VAL A 17 24.95 25.07 -59.64
CA VAL A 17 26.27 24.85 -60.27
C VAL A 17 26.71 26.08 -61.08
N VAL A 18 25.79 26.75 -61.78
CA VAL A 18 26.07 28.00 -62.52
C VAL A 18 26.43 29.14 -61.57
N ALA A 19 25.74 29.27 -60.44
CA ALA A 19 26.08 30.26 -59.41
C ALA A 19 27.45 30.01 -58.75
N ALA A 20 27.83 28.73 -58.56
CA ALA A 20 29.13 28.36 -58.03
C ALA A 20 30.29 28.68 -59.00
N GLN A 21 30.10 28.47 -60.31
CA GLN A 21 31.09 28.81 -61.33
C GLN A 21 31.29 30.33 -61.50
N ALA A 22 30.22 31.12 -61.41
CA ALA A 22 30.29 32.59 -61.42
C ALA A 22 31.07 33.16 -60.22
N THR A 23 31.06 32.46 -59.09
CA THR A 23 31.78 32.86 -57.87
C THR A 23 33.30 32.64 -57.99
N GLN A 24 33.75 31.64 -58.77
CA GLN A 24 35.18 31.34 -58.95
C GLN A 24 35.91 32.31 -59.90
N GLN A 25 35.23 32.95 -60.86
CA GLN A 25 35.88 33.90 -61.77
C GLN A 25 36.20 35.27 -61.14
N HIS A 26 35.62 35.60 -59.98
CA HIS A 26 35.79 36.92 -59.34
C HIS A 26 36.94 37.03 -58.33
N THR A 27 37.72 35.96 -58.09
CA THR A 27 38.84 35.96 -57.12
C THR A 27 40.20 36.39 -57.72
N GLN A 28 40.21 37.24 -58.75
CA GLN A 28 41.46 37.76 -59.32
C GLN A 28 41.33 39.24 -59.74
N PHE A 29 41.48 40.15 -58.79
CA PHE A 29 41.84 41.54 -59.07
C PHE A 29 42.90 42.01 -58.06
N GLN A 30 44.14 42.18 -58.56
CA GLN A 30 45.29 42.74 -57.83
C GLN A 30 45.24 44.28 -57.81
N LEU A 31 45.73 44.84 -56.71
CA LEU A 31 45.82 46.28 -56.40
C LEU A 31 46.72 47.05 -57.39
N ALA A 32 46.17 48.08 -58.04
CA ALA A 32 46.94 49.19 -58.57
C ALA A 32 46.09 50.48 -58.66
N GLY A 33 46.65 51.59 -58.17
CA GLY A 33 46.33 52.97 -58.56
C GLY A 33 44.93 53.52 -58.25
N ALA A 34 44.87 54.60 -57.46
CA ALA A 34 43.64 55.29 -57.03
C ALA A 34 42.72 55.87 -58.14
N ALA A 35 43.03 55.67 -59.43
CA ALA A 35 42.27 56.20 -60.57
C ALA A 35 41.42 55.15 -61.32
N GLU A 36 41.60 53.85 -61.10
CA GLU A 36 40.82 52.78 -61.77
C GLU A 36 39.66 52.23 -60.91
N ALA A 37 39.47 52.78 -59.71
CA ALA A 37 38.46 52.35 -58.76
C ALA A 37 37.02 52.48 -59.32
N ASP A 38 36.74 53.47 -60.18
CA ASP A 38 35.38 53.70 -60.69
C ASP A 38 34.97 52.73 -61.80
N GLN A 39 35.88 52.33 -62.69
CA GLN A 39 35.55 51.33 -63.73
C GLN A 39 35.40 49.92 -63.14
N VAL A 40 36.25 49.55 -62.18
CA VAL A 40 36.12 48.30 -61.43
C VAL A 40 34.81 48.29 -60.61
N LYS A 41 34.43 49.42 -59.99
CA LYS A 41 33.12 49.56 -59.32
C LYS A 41 31.95 49.36 -60.26
N THR A 42 32.02 49.87 -61.50
CA THR A 42 30.91 49.79 -62.45
C THR A 42 30.72 48.35 -62.97
N ALA A 43 31.83 47.64 -63.25
CA ALA A 43 31.80 46.22 -63.60
C ALA A 43 31.33 45.34 -62.43
N LEU A 44 31.79 45.62 -61.19
CA LEU A 44 31.29 44.96 -59.99
C LEU A 44 29.80 45.24 -59.75
N ALA A 45 29.32 46.46 -60.01
CA ALA A 45 27.91 46.82 -59.85
C ALA A 45 27.00 46.06 -60.82
N THR A 46 27.48 45.80 -62.05
CA THR A 46 26.73 45.05 -63.07
C THR A 46 26.76 43.54 -62.80
N GLY A 47 27.90 43.02 -62.31
CA GLY A 47 28.02 41.64 -61.82
C GLY A 47 27.18 41.39 -60.56
N LEU A 48 27.13 42.36 -59.64
CA LEU A 48 26.29 42.31 -58.44
C LEU A 48 24.80 42.37 -58.78
N SER A 49 24.38 43.14 -59.81
CA SER A 49 22.95 43.23 -60.18
C SER A 49 22.43 41.94 -60.83
N THR A 50 23.24 41.30 -61.68
CA THR A 50 22.91 40.00 -62.30
C THR A 50 22.91 38.87 -61.28
N LEU A 51 23.83 38.89 -60.32
CA LEU A 51 23.88 37.93 -59.22
C LEU A 51 22.74 38.17 -58.21
N ALA A 52 22.35 39.43 -57.97
CA ALA A 52 21.18 39.77 -57.17
C ALA A 52 19.87 39.29 -57.80
N THR A 53 19.70 39.46 -59.12
CA THR A 53 18.51 38.96 -59.83
C THR A 53 18.47 37.43 -59.91
N ALA A 54 19.59 36.76 -60.16
CA ALA A 54 19.66 35.29 -60.11
C ALA A 54 19.38 34.75 -58.69
N ARG A 55 19.88 35.43 -57.65
CA ARG A 55 19.62 35.08 -56.25
C ARG A 55 18.16 35.31 -55.86
N GLN A 56 17.55 36.40 -56.35
CA GLN A 56 16.13 36.69 -56.14
C GLN A 56 15.24 35.62 -56.78
N GLN A 57 15.51 35.24 -58.03
CA GLN A 57 14.79 34.14 -58.71
C GLN A 57 14.96 32.79 -58.00
N ALA A 58 16.17 32.49 -57.49
CA ALA A 58 16.40 31.27 -56.71
C ALA A 58 15.68 31.29 -55.35
N LEU A 59 15.62 32.45 -54.68
CA LEU A 59 14.89 32.64 -53.43
C LEU A 59 13.37 32.50 -53.64
N GLU A 60 12.84 33.04 -54.72
CA GLU A 60 11.41 32.90 -55.10
C GLU A 60 11.05 31.44 -55.43
N GLN A 61 11.91 30.71 -56.16
CA GLN A 61 11.72 29.28 -56.42
C GLN A 61 11.80 28.46 -55.12
N HIS A 62 12.71 28.81 -54.21
CA HIS A 62 12.84 28.17 -52.91
C HIS A 62 11.64 28.46 -52.01
N ALA A 63 11.14 29.71 -51.98
CA ALA A 63 9.91 30.08 -51.29
C ALA A 63 8.72 29.25 -51.80
N ARG A 64 8.46 29.24 -53.12
CA ARG A 64 7.40 28.39 -53.72
C ARG A 64 7.55 26.91 -53.36
N ALA A 65 8.78 26.40 -53.27
CA ALA A 65 9.04 25.03 -52.81
C ALA A 65 8.71 24.84 -51.32
N VAL A 66 9.09 25.76 -50.43
CA VAL A 66 8.79 25.72 -48.99
C VAL A 66 7.30 25.86 -48.71
N GLU A 67 6.59 26.71 -49.45
CA GLU A 67 5.14 26.86 -49.35
C GLU A 67 4.43 25.58 -49.78
N ALA A 68 4.81 25.02 -50.93
CA ALA A 68 4.29 23.73 -51.40
C ALA A 68 4.56 22.60 -50.40
N VAL A 69 5.74 22.57 -49.77
CA VAL A 69 6.09 21.57 -48.74
C VAL A 69 5.26 21.75 -47.46
N GLN A 70 5.03 22.98 -47.01
CA GLN A 70 4.23 23.23 -45.80
C GLN A 70 2.74 23.00 -46.02
N ALA A 71 2.20 23.36 -47.19
CA ALA A 71 0.84 23.01 -47.57
C ALA A 71 0.67 21.49 -47.60
N LYS A 72 1.64 20.77 -48.19
CA LYS A 72 1.68 19.31 -48.16
C LYS A 72 1.81 18.75 -46.75
N LYS A 73 2.56 19.39 -45.84
CA LYS A 73 2.67 18.95 -44.45
C LYS A 73 1.36 19.08 -43.68
N ARG A 74 0.64 20.20 -43.81
CA ARG A 74 -0.68 20.37 -43.17
C ARG A 74 -1.71 19.40 -43.74
N GLU A 75 -1.67 19.19 -45.05
CA GLU A 75 -2.48 18.17 -45.71
C GLU A 75 -2.14 16.77 -45.16
N LEU A 76 -0.86 16.43 -45.01
CA LEU A 76 -0.38 15.19 -44.39
C LEU A 76 -0.82 15.05 -42.93
N ASP A 77 -0.70 16.10 -42.10
CA ASP A 77 -1.06 16.05 -40.68
C ASP A 77 -2.58 15.87 -40.50
N ALA A 78 -3.40 16.59 -41.29
CA ALA A 78 -4.84 16.39 -41.33
C ALA A 78 -5.20 14.99 -41.84
N THR A 79 -4.48 14.50 -42.86
CA THR A 79 -4.62 13.14 -43.35
C THR A 79 -4.22 12.13 -42.28
N LEU A 80 -3.17 12.36 -41.49
CA LEU A 80 -2.74 11.48 -40.40
C LEU A 80 -3.75 11.44 -39.24
N ALA A 81 -4.33 12.58 -38.86
CA ALA A 81 -5.39 12.63 -37.86
C ALA A 81 -6.64 11.88 -38.33
N GLN A 82 -7.06 12.11 -39.58
CA GLN A 82 -8.17 11.38 -40.21
C GLN A 82 -7.85 9.89 -40.31
N LEU A 83 -6.66 9.52 -40.77
CA LEU A 83 -6.19 8.14 -40.84
C LEU A 83 -6.19 7.50 -39.45
N THR A 84 -5.78 8.20 -38.40
CA THR A 84 -5.81 7.66 -37.02
C THR A 84 -7.24 7.40 -36.55
N GLN A 85 -8.17 8.30 -36.87
CA GLN A 85 -9.60 8.12 -36.58
C GLN A 85 -10.22 6.97 -37.40
N ASP A 86 -9.82 6.85 -38.67
CA ASP A 86 -10.24 5.77 -39.56
C ASP A 86 -9.57 4.43 -39.19
N LEU A 87 -8.39 4.45 -38.59
CA LEU A 87 -7.65 3.29 -38.10
C LEU A 87 -8.13 2.83 -36.72
N ALA A 88 -8.71 3.69 -35.88
CA ALA A 88 -9.25 3.27 -34.58
C ALA A 88 -10.19 2.03 -34.64
N PRO A 89 -11.18 1.93 -35.56
CA PRO A 89 -11.97 0.70 -35.71
C PRO A 89 -11.12 -0.47 -36.24
N VAL A 90 -10.09 -0.21 -37.04
CA VAL A 90 -9.16 -1.23 -37.54
C VAL A 90 -8.26 -1.74 -36.41
N GLU A 91 -7.77 -0.88 -35.53
CA GLU A 91 -6.99 -1.25 -34.33
C GLU A 91 -7.83 -2.08 -33.36
N ALA A 92 -9.10 -1.70 -33.15
CA ALA A 92 -10.04 -2.50 -32.38
C ALA A 92 -10.26 -3.88 -33.03
N GLN A 93 -10.40 -3.93 -34.36
CA GLN A 93 -10.51 -5.19 -35.10
C GLN A 93 -9.22 -6.02 -35.03
N ILE A 94 -8.05 -5.38 -35.11
CA ILE A 94 -6.74 -6.03 -34.95
C ILE A 94 -6.63 -6.62 -33.55
N LYS A 95 -7.04 -5.91 -32.51
CA LYS A 95 -7.04 -6.42 -31.13
C LYS A 95 -7.95 -7.64 -30.99
N ILE A 96 -9.15 -7.61 -31.56
CA ILE A 96 -10.06 -8.77 -31.59
C ILE A 96 -9.43 -9.95 -32.34
N LEU A 97 -8.79 -9.69 -33.49
CA LEU A 97 -8.09 -10.73 -34.26
C LEU A 97 -6.88 -11.28 -33.51
N GLN A 98 -6.09 -10.45 -32.84
CA GLN A 98 -4.97 -10.85 -32.01
C GLN A 98 -5.43 -11.71 -30.84
N GLU A 99 -6.50 -11.31 -30.15
CA GLU A 99 -7.13 -12.12 -29.09
C GLU A 99 -7.64 -13.45 -29.64
N GLY A 100 -8.24 -13.46 -30.83
CA GLY A 100 -8.70 -14.66 -31.52
C GLY A 100 -7.55 -15.60 -31.89
N ILE A 101 -6.47 -15.07 -32.50
CA ILE A 101 -5.25 -15.81 -32.86
C ILE A 101 -4.62 -16.40 -31.59
N TRP A 102 -4.50 -15.60 -30.54
CA TRP A 102 -3.96 -16.08 -29.26
C TRP A 102 -4.81 -17.22 -28.70
N THR A 103 -6.14 -17.07 -28.71
CA THR A 103 -7.07 -18.11 -28.25
C THR A 103 -6.96 -19.41 -29.07
N VAL A 104 -6.75 -19.31 -30.40
CA VAL A 104 -6.48 -20.48 -31.25
C VAL A 104 -5.13 -21.10 -30.93
N ASN A 105 -4.08 -20.30 -30.69
CA ASN A 105 -2.76 -20.81 -30.30
C ASN A 105 -2.81 -21.58 -28.97
N LEU A 106 -3.65 -21.13 -28.01
CA LEU A 106 -3.88 -21.84 -26.75
C LEU A 106 -4.50 -23.23 -26.98
N TYR A 107 -5.46 -23.35 -27.90
CA TYR A 107 -6.05 -24.66 -28.27
C TYR A 107 -5.07 -25.55 -29.05
N LEU A 108 -4.24 -24.97 -29.91
CA LEU A 108 -3.26 -25.72 -30.69
C LEU A 108 -2.02 -26.14 -29.89
N GLY A 109 -1.79 -25.54 -28.70
CA GLY A 109 -0.62 -25.82 -27.88
C GLY A 109 0.69 -25.35 -28.51
N ARG A 110 0.66 -24.25 -29.29
CA ARG A 110 1.86 -23.78 -30.03
C ARG A 110 3.03 -23.42 -29.11
N ASP A 111 2.72 -22.76 -28.01
CA ASP A 111 3.69 -22.19 -27.06
C ASP A 111 3.61 -22.93 -25.71
N GLU A 112 3.47 -24.26 -25.76
CA GLU A 112 3.44 -25.12 -24.56
C GLU A 112 4.62 -26.08 -24.51
N THR A 113 5.03 -26.44 -23.30
CA THR A 113 6.06 -27.46 -23.07
C THR A 113 5.52 -28.49 -22.11
N ILE A 114 5.44 -29.75 -22.56
CA ILE A 114 4.98 -30.89 -21.74
C ILE A 114 6.18 -31.77 -21.40
N VAL A 115 6.37 -32.04 -20.11
CA VAL A 115 7.40 -32.93 -19.57
C VAL A 115 6.72 -34.05 -18.81
N GLN A 116 7.07 -35.30 -19.13
CA GLN A 116 6.61 -36.46 -18.36
C GLN A 116 7.53 -36.67 -17.15
N LEU A 117 6.96 -36.58 -15.95
CA LEU A 117 7.69 -36.72 -14.68
C LEU A 117 7.75 -38.17 -14.22
N ALA A 118 6.67 -38.94 -14.44
CA ALA A 118 6.58 -40.35 -14.11
C ALA A 118 5.84 -41.11 -15.21
N GLU A 119 6.33 -42.32 -15.51
CA GLU A 119 5.72 -43.26 -16.45
C GLU A 119 5.19 -44.50 -15.71
N GLY A 120 3.98 -44.93 -16.07
CA GLY A 120 3.34 -46.10 -15.48
C GLY A 120 2.01 -46.46 -16.15
N ALA A 121 1.21 -47.28 -15.46
CA ALA A 121 -0.10 -47.69 -15.97
C ALA A 121 -1.07 -46.48 -16.03
N PRO A 122 -1.73 -46.22 -17.17
CA PRO A 122 -2.74 -45.18 -17.28
C PRO A 122 -4.01 -45.54 -16.48
N ALA A 123 -4.82 -44.54 -16.14
CA ALA A 123 -6.13 -44.79 -15.53
C ALA A 123 -7.08 -45.49 -16.53
N GLU A 124 -8.09 -46.19 -16.03
CA GLU A 124 -9.08 -46.87 -16.86
C GLU A 124 -9.86 -45.87 -17.74
N ALA A 125 -10.33 -46.34 -18.90
CA ALA A 125 -11.03 -45.48 -19.85
C ALA A 125 -12.29 -44.81 -19.27
N ALA A 126 -12.97 -45.47 -18.34
CA ALA A 126 -14.17 -44.98 -17.67
C ALA A 126 -13.89 -43.99 -16.53
N GLU A 127 -12.63 -43.83 -16.10
CA GLU A 127 -12.27 -42.91 -15.02
C GLU A 127 -12.50 -41.45 -15.48
N PRO A 128 -13.26 -40.65 -14.74
CA PRO A 128 -13.57 -39.27 -15.11
C PRO A 128 -12.36 -38.35 -14.97
N ILE A 129 -12.33 -37.29 -15.75
CA ILE A 129 -11.30 -36.24 -15.63
C ILE A 129 -11.72 -35.26 -14.53
N CYS A 130 -10.96 -35.22 -13.45
CA CYS A 130 -11.19 -34.28 -12.35
C CYS A 130 -10.40 -32.98 -12.58
N VAL A 131 -11.10 -31.85 -12.68
CA VAL A 131 -10.50 -30.51 -12.77
C VAL A 131 -10.63 -29.83 -11.41
N ARG A 132 -9.51 -29.53 -10.77
CA ARG A 132 -9.52 -28.81 -9.49
C ARG A 132 -9.68 -27.31 -9.70
N GLN A 133 -10.50 -26.66 -8.87
CA GLN A 133 -10.81 -25.24 -9.01
C GLN A 133 -9.63 -24.37 -8.58
N GLN A 134 -9.00 -24.65 -7.45
CA GLN A 134 -7.96 -23.80 -6.86
C GLN A 134 -6.63 -23.90 -7.61
N VAL A 135 -5.97 -22.75 -7.87
CA VAL A 135 -4.56 -22.73 -8.29
C VAL A 135 -3.67 -22.81 -7.06
N LEU A 136 -2.76 -23.79 -7.06
CA LEU A 136 -1.88 -24.05 -5.91
C LEU A 136 -0.52 -23.38 -6.09
N ALA A 137 0.18 -23.13 -4.98
CA ALA A 137 1.57 -22.69 -5.03
C ALA A 137 2.50 -23.87 -4.67
N MET A 138 3.52 -24.12 -5.50
CA MET A 138 4.44 -25.24 -5.32
C MET A 138 5.20 -25.14 -3.99
N ASP A 139 5.57 -23.91 -3.59
CA ASP A 139 6.29 -23.64 -2.36
C ASP A 139 5.46 -23.92 -1.10
N GLU A 140 4.20 -23.52 -1.10
CA GLU A 140 3.24 -23.79 -0.03
C GLU A 140 2.93 -25.29 0.12
N GLU A 141 2.79 -26.01 -0.99
CA GLU A 141 2.41 -27.43 -0.97
C GLU A 141 3.60 -28.34 -0.61
N SER A 142 4.78 -28.06 -1.14
CA SER A 142 5.96 -28.91 -0.96
C SER A 142 6.74 -28.58 0.32
N LEU A 143 6.62 -27.34 0.82
CA LEU A 143 7.43 -26.81 1.93
C LEU A 143 8.94 -26.97 1.71
N LEU A 144 9.37 -27.11 0.45
CA LEU A 144 10.77 -27.20 0.08
C LEU A 144 11.46 -25.87 0.39
N ARG A 145 12.67 -25.96 0.97
CA ARG A 145 13.51 -24.82 1.32
C ARG A 145 12.83 -23.79 2.22
N VAL A 146 11.84 -24.18 3.01
CA VAL A 146 11.11 -23.24 3.89
C VAL A 146 12.03 -22.49 4.86
N GLU A 147 13.12 -23.12 5.32
CA GLU A 147 14.14 -22.48 6.18
C GLU A 147 14.95 -21.37 5.45
N ASP A 148 15.05 -21.45 4.12
CA ASP A 148 15.71 -20.48 3.25
C ASP A 148 14.71 -19.48 2.62
N GLY A 149 13.50 -19.37 3.18
CA GLY A 149 12.44 -18.51 2.68
C GLY A 149 11.63 -19.11 1.53
N GLY A 150 11.63 -20.44 1.36
CA GLY A 150 10.83 -21.18 0.38
C GLY A 150 11.46 -21.31 -1.02
N MET A 151 10.91 -22.23 -1.83
CA MET A 151 11.32 -22.43 -3.22
C MET A 151 10.83 -21.30 -4.13
N ASP A 152 11.50 -21.14 -5.28
CA ASP A 152 11.07 -20.25 -6.36
C ASP A 152 11.15 -20.95 -7.73
N VAL A 153 10.90 -20.21 -8.82
CA VAL A 153 10.92 -20.70 -10.21
C VAL A 153 12.25 -21.34 -10.63
N ARG A 154 13.34 -21.16 -9.89
CA ARG A 154 14.63 -21.82 -10.17
C ARG A 154 14.71 -23.23 -9.58
N ASP A 155 13.83 -23.57 -8.64
CA ASP A 155 13.82 -24.85 -7.92
C ASP A 155 12.75 -25.82 -8.46
N ILE A 156 12.21 -25.60 -9.67
CA ILE A 156 11.13 -26.42 -10.24
C ILE A 156 11.52 -27.89 -10.38
N ASP A 157 12.76 -28.19 -10.74
CA ASP A 157 13.24 -29.57 -10.84
C ASP A 157 13.25 -30.28 -9.47
N ALA A 158 13.48 -29.53 -8.38
CA ALA A 158 13.39 -30.08 -7.02
C ALA A 158 11.93 -30.38 -6.63
N PHE A 159 10.99 -29.55 -7.08
CA PHE A 159 9.57 -29.82 -6.93
C PHE A 159 9.13 -31.06 -7.72
N ASP A 160 9.56 -31.18 -8.98
CA ASP A 160 9.27 -32.36 -9.82
C ASP A 160 9.77 -33.65 -9.14
N ALA A 161 11.00 -33.64 -8.63
CA ALA A 161 11.56 -34.76 -7.86
C ALA A 161 10.76 -35.06 -6.59
N TRP A 162 10.30 -34.02 -5.88
CA TRP A 162 9.47 -34.18 -4.68
C TRP A 162 8.11 -34.81 -5.00
N VAL A 163 7.43 -34.39 -6.08
CA VAL A 163 6.14 -34.95 -6.51
C VAL A 163 6.23 -36.45 -6.74
N VAL A 164 7.30 -36.92 -7.41
CA VAL A 164 7.46 -38.34 -7.77
C VAL A 164 8.11 -39.19 -6.67
N SER A 165 8.67 -38.57 -5.62
CA SER A 165 9.35 -39.29 -4.53
C SER A 165 8.43 -40.15 -3.67
N GLY A 166 7.13 -39.85 -3.61
CA GLY A 166 6.18 -40.61 -2.82
C GLY A 166 4.73 -40.35 -3.20
N PRO A 167 3.85 -41.37 -3.14
CA PRO A 167 2.45 -41.25 -3.55
C PRO A 167 1.66 -40.26 -2.67
N ALA A 168 2.07 -40.03 -1.42
CA ALA A 168 1.43 -39.06 -0.54
C ALA A 168 1.55 -37.61 -1.07
N ASN A 169 2.70 -37.25 -1.66
CA ASN A 169 2.94 -35.91 -2.19
C ASN A 169 2.07 -35.66 -3.42
N LEU A 170 2.01 -36.63 -4.34
CA LEU A 170 1.12 -36.55 -5.49
C LEU A 170 -0.36 -36.52 -5.05
N ASN A 171 -0.76 -37.37 -4.10
CA ASN A 171 -2.12 -37.39 -3.59
C ASN A 171 -2.51 -36.11 -2.84
N GLN A 172 -1.55 -35.33 -2.33
CA GLN A 172 -1.81 -34.01 -1.76
C GLN A 172 -2.24 -33.00 -2.83
N LEU A 173 -1.68 -33.09 -4.04
CA LEU A 173 -1.97 -32.19 -5.16
C LEU A 173 -3.17 -32.66 -5.99
N ILE A 174 -3.14 -33.95 -6.38
CA ILE A 174 -4.14 -34.62 -7.23
C ILE A 174 -4.40 -36.03 -6.67
N PRO A 175 -5.28 -36.17 -5.66
CA PRO A 175 -5.70 -37.48 -5.13
C PRO A 175 -6.37 -38.37 -6.18
N GLU A 176 -7.03 -37.77 -7.17
CA GLU A 176 -7.82 -38.46 -8.18
C GLU A 176 -6.93 -39.23 -9.17
N GLN A 177 -7.40 -40.38 -9.67
CA GLN A 177 -6.60 -41.19 -10.60
C GLN A 177 -6.44 -40.52 -11.97
N ARG A 178 -7.40 -39.69 -12.38
CA ARG A 178 -7.29 -38.87 -13.59
C ARG A 178 -7.69 -37.44 -13.25
N GLY A 179 -6.72 -36.53 -13.21
CA GLY A 179 -7.00 -35.17 -12.78
C GLY A 179 -5.96 -34.14 -13.22
N VAL A 180 -6.36 -32.88 -13.16
CA VAL A 180 -5.54 -31.73 -13.51
C VAL A 180 -5.70 -30.63 -12.46
N VAL A 181 -4.57 -30.01 -12.11
CA VAL A 181 -4.51 -28.84 -11.25
C VAL A 181 -3.52 -27.83 -11.83
N ALA A 182 -3.89 -26.56 -11.81
CA ALA A 182 -2.97 -25.48 -12.13
C ALA A 182 -2.16 -25.11 -10.89
N ILE A 183 -0.88 -24.88 -11.08
CA ILE A 183 0.07 -24.56 -10.03
C ILE A 183 0.98 -23.41 -10.47
N MET A 184 1.44 -22.61 -9.52
CA MET A 184 2.45 -21.56 -9.73
C MET A 184 3.64 -21.82 -8.81
N ALA A 185 4.83 -21.30 -9.11
CA ALA A 185 5.98 -21.53 -8.24
C ALA A 185 5.74 -20.94 -6.85
N ARG A 186 5.21 -19.71 -6.82
CA ARG A 186 5.00 -18.92 -5.61
C ARG A 186 4.00 -17.80 -5.87
N ARG A 187 3.17 -17.47 -4.86
CA ARG A 187 2.25 -16.32 -4.90
C ARG A 187 2.82 -15.04 -4.24
N SER A 188 3.65 -15.17 -3.21
CA SER A 188 4.23 -14.05 -2.47
C SER A 188 5.41 -13.42 -3.22
N GLN A 189 5.69 -12.14 -3.01
CA GLN A 189 6.91 -11.55 -3.55
C GLN A 189 8.11 -11.93 -2.67
N ARG A 190 9.26 -12.12 -3.31
CA ARG A 190 10.55 -12.34 -2.65
C ARG A 190 11.49 -11.22 -3.04
N ASP A 191 12.13 -10.62 -2.05
CA ASP A 191 13.23 -9.69 -2.31
C ASP A 191 14.53 -10.47 -2.52
N TYR A 192 15.13 -10.32 -3.70
CA TYR A 192 16.42 -10.91 -4.06
C TYR A 192 17.58 -9.92 -3.89
N GLY A 193 17.32 -8.72 -3.36
CA GLY A 193 18.28 -7.64 -3.15
C GLY A 193 18.53 -6.76 -4.37
N ASP A 194 18.25 -7.27 -5.58
CA ASP A 194 18.30 -6.51 -6.83
C ASP A 194 16.87 -6.25 -7.37
N PRO A 195 16.44 -5.00 -7.57
CA PRO A 195 15.09 -4.69 -8.03
C PRO A 195 14.72 -5.26 -9.41
N TRP A 196 15.68 -5.31 -10.35
CA TRP A 196 15.44 -5.82 -11.70
C TRP A 196 15.31 -7.34 -11.70
N LEU A 197 16.20 -8.01 -10.98
CA LEU A 197 16.13 -9.45 -10.78
C LEU A 197 14.82 -9.81 -10.04
N SER A 198 14.45 -9.04 -9.02
CA SER A 198 13.23 -9.28 -8.26
C SER A 198 11.98 -9.11 -9.10
N ALA A 199 11.91 -8.08 -9.96
CA ALA A 199 10.78 -7.91 -10.88
C ALA A 199 10.68 -9.06 -11.90
N SER A 200 11.81 -9.46 -12.49
CA SER A 200 11.88 -10.56 -13.47
C SER A 200 11.48 -11.90 -12.85
N LEU A 201 12.03 -12.24 -11.68
CA LEU A 201 11.70 -13.47 -10.97
C LEU A 201 10.28 -13.45 -10.39
N ALA A 202 9.77 -12.29 -9.96
CA ALA A 202 8.38 -12.18 -9.53
C ALA A 202 7.41 -12.51 -10.67
N GLU A 203 7.68 -12.03 -11.89
CA GLU A 203 6.87 -12.40 -13.04
C GLU A 203 6.95 -13.91 -13.33
N ALA A 204 8.16 -14.48 -13.36
CA ALA A 204 8.37 -15.90 -13.60
C ALA A 204 7.73 -16.79 -12.52
N ASN A 205 7.73 -16.37 -11.25
CA ASN A 205 7.12 -17.09 -10.14
C ASN A 205 5.59 -17.23 -10.27
N THR A 206 4.96 -16.24 -10.91
CA THR A 206 3.51 -16.22 -11.15
C THR A 206 3.07 -16.91 -12.45
N GLN A 207 4.01 -17.48 -13.22
CA GLN A 207 3.66 -18.28 -14.39
C GLN A 207 2.85 -19.50 -13.99
N THR A 208 1.88 -19.87 -14.84
CA THR A 208 1.00 -21.02 -14.58
C THR A 208 1.56 -22.27 -15.23
N TRP A 209 1.84 -23.24 -14.37
CA TRP A 209 2.15 -24.61 -14.70
C TRP A 209 0.91 -25.48 -14.47
N TRP A 210 0.86 -26.63 -15.13
CA TRP A 210 -0.23 -27.58 -15.00
C TRP A 210 0.36 -28.92 -14.60
N LEU A 211 -0.12 -29.48 -13.50
CA LEU A 211 0.20 -30.84 -13.12
C LEU A 211 -0.97 -31.72 -13.53
N ILE A 212 -0.67 -32.77 -14.27
CA ILE A 212 -1.66 -33.67 -14.86
C ILE A 212 -1.32 -35.10 -14.45
N ARG A 213 -2.31 -35.79 -13.87
CA ARG A 213 -2.22 -37.20 -13.47
C ARG A 213 -3.14 -38.06 -14.34
N ASN A 214 -2.62 -39.19 -14.80
CA ASN A 214 -3.40 -40.23 -15.47
C ASN A 214 -2.90 -41.63 -15.03
N GLY A 215 -3.54 -42.15 -13.98
CA GLY A 215 -3.13 -43.35 -13.26
C GLY A 215 -1.82 -43.10 -12.53
N ALA A 216 -0.79 -43.86 -12.92
CA ALA A 216 0.58 -43.70 -12.46
C ALA A 216 1.41 -42.73 -13.33
N ASN A 217 0.87 -42.27 -14.47
CA ASN A 217 1.55 -41.26 -15.28
C ASN A 217 1.34 -39.86 -14.71
N VAL A 218 2.43 -39.08 -14.66
CA VAL A 218 2.41 -37.69 -14.18
C VAL A 218 3.12 -36.81 -15.19
N TYR A 219 2.50 -35.70 -15.56
CA TYR A 219 3.01 -34.73 -16.52
C TYR A 219 2.97 -33.33 -15.93
N ARG A 220 3.98 -32.53 -16.27
CA ARG A 220 4.00 -31.08 -16.04
C ARG A 220 3.94 -30.36 -17.37
N MET A 221 3.07 -29.37 -17.48
CA MET A 221 2.95 -28.52 -18.67
C MET A 221 3.13 -27.05 -18.30
N LEU A 222 3.89 -26.31 -19.09
CA LEU A 222 3.97 -24.85 -19.02
C LEU A 222 3.14 -24.23 -20.14
N THR A 223 2.41 -23.17 -19.83
CA THR A 223 1.63 -22.39 -20.80
C THR A 223 1.81 -20.90 -20.59
N ASP A 224 1.73 -20.10 -21.65
CA ASP A 224 1.76 -18.64 -21.59
C ASP A 224 0.51 -17.99 -20.96
N LEU A 225 -0.55 -18.78 -20.70
CA LEU A 225 -1.77 -18.31 -20.05
C LEU A 225 -1.59 -18.23 -18.53
N LYS A 226 -1.68 -17.03 -17.95
CA LYS A 226 -1.75 -16.85 -16.49
C LYS A 226 -3.19 -17.09 -16.01
N VAL A 227 -3.44 -18.22 -15.36
CA VAL A 227 -4.78 -18.64 -14.91
C VAL A 227 -5.34 -17.72 -13.82
N GLY A 228 -4.49 -17.19 -12.95
CA GLY A 228 -4.92 -16.42 -11.78
C GLY A 228 -5.14 -17.31 -10.56
N LYS A 229 -6.22 -17.05 -9.80
CA LYS A 229 -6.48 -17.75 -8.52
C LYS A 229 -7.19 -19.09 -8.67
N ARG A 230 -7.97 -19.26 -9.75
CA ARG A 230 -8.84 -20.42 -9.95
C ARG A 230 -9.00 -20.75 -11.43
N LEU A 231 -9.19 -22.03 -11.72
CA LEU A 231 -9.41 -22.59 -13.06
C LEU A 231 -10.88 -22.50 -13.51
N VAL A 232 -11.78 -22.53 -12.54
CA VAL A 232 -13.23 -22.51 -12.74
C VAL A 232 -13.79 -21.39 -11.87
N PRO A 233 -14.75 -20.60 -12.38
CA PRO A 233 -15.36 -19.54 -11.59
C PRO A 233 -16.02 -20.09 -10.33
N ALA A 234 -16.00 -19.31 -9.25
CA ALA A 234 -16.81 -19.62 -8.07
C ALA A 234 -18.28 -19.33 -8.33
N ARG A 235 -19.18 -19.98 -7.58
CA ARG A 235 -20.64 -19.86 -7.76
C ARG A 235 -21.16 -18.41 -7.73
N ASP A 236 -20.56 -17.56 -6.91
CA ASP A 236 -20.98 -16.18 -6.70
C ASP A 236 -20.12 -15.14 -7.46
N GLU A 237 -19.05 -15.57 -8.12
CA GLU A 237 -18.02 -14.67 -8.67
C GLU A 237 -18.57 -13.67 -9.68
N PHE A 238 -19.38 -14.13 -10.64
CA PHE A 238 -20.01 -13.24 -11.60
C PHE A 238 -21.09 -12.37 -10.96
N THR A 239 -21.87 -12.92 -10.01
CA THR A 239 -22.92 -12.14 -9.34
C THR A 239 -22.36 -11.05 -8.44
N ALA A 240 -21.21 -11.28 -7.81
CA ALA A 240 -20.53 -10.33 -6.94
C ALA A 240 -20.04 -9.09 -7.69
N MET A 241 -19.74 -9.19 -8.99
CA MET A 241 -19.38 -8.05 -9.84
C MET A 241 -20.50 -7.02 -10.00
N PHE A 242 -21.76 -7.44 -9.78
CA PHE A 242 -22.94 -6.58 -9.86
C PHE A 242 -23.42 -6.07 -8.50
N VAL A 243 -22.55 -6.09 -7.49
CA VAL A 243 -22.80 -5.58 -6.13
C VAL A 243 -21.75 -4.53 -5.78
N ASP A 244 -22.18 -3.40 -5.20
CA ASP A 244 -21.28 -2.39 -4.65
C ASP A 244 -20.66 -2.92 -3.34
N HIS A 245 -19.33 -3.05 -3.32
CA HIS A 245 -18.58 -3.58 -2.18
C HIS A 245 -18.56 -2.66 -0.96
N ARG A 246 -18.91 -1.37 -1.09
CA ARG A 246 -18.97 -0.42 0.03
C ARG A 246 -20.32 -0.38 0.70
N THR A 247 -21.40 -0.53 -0.07
CA THR A 247 -22.79 -0.42 0.44
C THR A 247 -23.50 -1.77 0.52
N GLY A 248 -23.04 -2.78 -0.22
CA GLY A 248 -23.69 -4.09 -0.34
C GLY A 248 -24.91 -4.09 -1.28
N GLU A 249 -25.21 -2.98 -1.95
CA GLU A 249 -26.37 -2.85 -2.82
C GLU A 249 -26.09 -3.35 -4.25
N ARG A 250 -27.12 -3.83 -4.94
CA ARG A 250 -27.01 -4.27 -6.34
C ARG A 250 -26.88 -3.08 -7.28
N LEU A 251 -26.01 -3.20 -8.28
CA LEU A 251 -25.85 -2.19 -9.32
C LEU A 251 -27.12 -2.07 -10.16
N VAL A 252 -27.46 -0.85 -10.57
CA VAL A 252 -28.64 -0.57 -11.41
C VAL A 252 -28.28 -0.77 -12.89
N PRO A 253 -29.04 -1.60 -13.63
CA PRO A 253 -28.84 -1.79 -15.07
C PRO A 253 -28.80 -0.48 -15.86
N GLY A 254 -27.85 -0.36 -16.78
CA GLY A 254 -27.68 0.82 -17.64
C GLY A 254 -26.89 1.99 -17.03
N THR A 255 -26.49 1.89 -15.76
CA THR A 255 -25.57 2.88 -15.16
C THR A 255 -24.12 2.69 -15.64
N PRO A 256 -23.26 3.73 -15.57
CA PRO A 256 -21.84 3.57 -15.89
C PRO A 256 -21.10 2.54 -15.03
N ALA A 257 -21.59 2.27 -13.81
CA ALA A 257 -21.06 1.22 -12.96
C ALA A 257 -21.46 -0.18 -13.47
N TRP A 258 -22.71 -0.34 -13.91
CA TRP A 258 -23.20 -1.58 -14.52
C TRP A 258 -22.46 -1.91 -15.83
N LEU A 259 -22.27 -0.94 -16.72
CA LEU A 259 -21.56 -1.16 -17.98
C LEU A 259 -20.12 -1.62 -17.76
N ARG A 260 -19.43 -1.04 -16.76
CA ARG A 260 -18.09 -1.50 -16.34
C ARG A 260 -18.11 -2.91 -15.77
N ALA A 261 -19.15 -3.26 -15.01
CA ALA A 261 -19.33 -4.62 -14.49
C ALA A 261 -19.60 -5.63 -15.61
N GLU A 262 -20.41 -5.29 -16.63
CA GLU A 262 -20.63 -6.13 -17.81
C GLU A 262 -19.34 -6.36 -18.61
N GLU A 263 -18.55 -5.30 -18.84
CA GLU A 263 -17.27 -5.41 -19.52
C GLU A 263 -16.30 -6.31 -18.76
N ALA A 264 -16.22 -6.15 -17.43
CA ALA A 264 -15.41 -6.98 -16.56
C ALA A 264 -15.88 -8.44 -16.53
N ALA A 265 -17.19 -8.68 -16.43
CA ALA A 265 -17.78 -10.02 -16.46
C ALA A 265 -17.51 -10.72 -17.79
N GLY A 266 -17.68 -10.03 -18.92
CA GLY A 266 -17.38 -10.58 -20.23
C GLY A 266 -15.89 -10.86 -20.43
N ALA A 267 -14.99 -10.03 -19.88
CA ALA A 267 -13.56 -10.31 -19.88
C ALA A 267 -13.21 -11.56 -19.06
N GLN A 268 -13.84 -11.72 -17.89
CA GLN A 268 -13.66 -12.88 -17.01
C GLN A 268 -14.23 -14.17 -17.63
N GLU A 269 -15.36 -14.10 -18.33
CA GLU A 269 -15.91 -15.24 -19.08
C GLU A 269 -14.96 -15.70 -20.20
N ARG A 270 -14.43 -14.76 -20.99
CA ARG A 270 -13.41 -15.07 -22.01
C ARG A 270 -12.15 -15.68 -21.40
N HIS A 271 -11.76 -15.25 -20.21
CA HIS A 271 -10.62 -15.81 -19.47
C HIS A 271 -10.84 -17.29 -19.12
N TYR A 272 -11.99 -17.64 -18.53
CA TYR A 272 -12.32 -19.04 -18.23
C TYR A 272 -12.54 -19.91 -19.48
N MET A 273 -13.06 -19.33 -20.56
CA MET A 273 -13.15 -20.03 -21.85
C MET A 273 -11.76 -20.39 -22.40
N ARG A 274 -10.77 -19.50 -22.28
CA ARG A 274 -9.38 -19.79 -22.69
C ARG A 274 -8.78 -20.93 -21.88
N ILE A 275 -9.05 -20.98 -20.57
CA ILE A 275 -8.67 -22.10 -19.69
C ILE A 275 -9.25 -23.42 -20.19
N ALA A 276 -10.55 -23.45 -20.50
CA ALA A 276 -11.21 -24.65 -21.03
C ALA A 276 -10.64 -25.07 -22.39
N LEU A 277 -10.26 -24.13 -23.25
CA LEU A 277 -9.65 -24.40 -24.56
C LEU A 277 -8.25 -25.02 -24.45
N VAL A 278 -7.45 -24.59 -23.47
CA VAL A 278 -6.14 -25.23 -23.20
C VAL A 278 -6.33 -26.71 -22.86
N LEU A 279 -7.27 -27.01 -21.95
CA LEU A 279 -7.57 -28.39 -21.52
C LEU A 279 -8.22 -29.23 -22.63
N GLN A 280 -9.15 -28.65 -23.40
CA GLN A 280 -9.78 -29.34 -24.52
C GLN A 280 -8.76 -29.66 -25.61
N GLY A 281 -7.90 -28.69 -25.96
CA GLY A 281 -6.85 -28.93 -26.93
C GLY A 281 -5.88 -30.01 -26.45
N LEU A 282 -5.56 -30.06 -25.15
CA LEU A 282 -4.69 -31.08 -24.57
C LEU A 282 -5.29 -32.49 -24.74
N LEU A 283 -6.61 -32.62 -24.58
CA LEU A 283 -7.32 -33.88 -24.86
C LEU A 283 -7.29 -34.27 -26.33
N ASP A 284 -7.51 -33.31 -27.23
CA ASP A 284 -7.68 -33.59 -28.64
C ASP A 284 -6.35 -33.88 -29.36
N ARG A 285 -5.25 -33.24 -28.93
CA ARG A 285 -3.95 -33.29 -29.63
C ARG A 285 -2.91 -34.20 -28.97
N THR A 286 -3.10 -34.64 -27.73
CA THR A 286 -2.09 -35.41 -26.99
C THR A 286 -2.63 -36.72 -26.40
N ALA A 287 -1.72 -37.65 -26.10
CA ALA A 287 -2.04 -38.92 -25.46
C ALA A 287 -2.13 -38.84 -23.92
N VAL A 288 -1.99 -37.64 -23.32
CA VAL A 288 -1.79 -37.47 -21.86
C VAL A 288 -2.93 -38.09 -21.03
N PHE A 289 -4.17 -37.99 -21.49
CA PHE A 289 -5.35 -38.55 -20.82
C PHE A 289 -5.82 -39.91 -21.37
N HIS A 290 -5.13 -40.49 -22.35
CA HIS A 290 -5.54 -41.77 -22.92
C HIS A 290 -5.33 -42.94 -21.93
N PRO A 291 -6.21 -43.96 -21.95
CA PRO A 291 -7.36 -44.13 -22.84
C PRO A 291 -8.59 -43.31 -22.40
N LEU A 292 -9.32 -42.74 -23.36
CA LEU A 292 -10.58 -42.03 -23.14
C LEU A 292 -11.80 -42.94 -23.43
N PRO A 293 -13.00 -42.61 -22.93
CA PRO A 293 -14.24 -43.29 -23.29
C PRO A 293 -14.48 -43.30 -24.81
N ALA A 294 -15.21 -44.30 -25.31
CA ALA A 294 -15.44 -44.50 -26.75
C ALA A 294 -16.16 -43.32 -27.45
N GLY A 295 -16.91 -42.50 -26.71
CA GLY A 295 -17.56 -41.29 -27.20
C GLY A 295 -16.69 -40.02 -27.20
N GLY A 296 -15.44 -40.11 -26.72
CA GLY A 296 -14.60 -38.94 -26.45
C GLY A 296 -15.05 -38.16 -25.21
N VAL A 297 -14.33 -37.09 -24.89
CA VAL A 297 -14.67 -36.15 -23.80
C VAL A 297 -14.56 -34.73 -24.33
N ASN A 298 -15.56 -33.89 -24.08
CA ASN A 298 -15.57 -32.49 -24.50
C ASN A 298 -15.86 -31.57 -23.31
N LEU A 299 -14.85 -30.83 -22.85
CA LEU A 299 -14.96 -29.88 -21.73
C LEU A 299 -15.87 -28.68 -22.02
N LEU A 300 -16.16 -28.39 -23.29
CA LEU A 300 -17.02 -27.28 -23.67
C LEU A 300 -18.50 -27.69 -23.72
N SER A 301 -18.81 -28.98 -23.59
CA SER A 301 -20.16 -29.50 -23.63
C SER A 301 -20.71 -29.74 -22.22
N PRO A 302 -21.86 -29.15 -21.85
CA PRO A 302 -22.55 -29.44 -20.58
C PRO A 302 -22.81 -30.94 -20.37
N GLN A 303 -23.09 -31.67 -21.46
CA GLN A 303 -23.39 -33.09 -21.42
C GLN A 303 -22.24 -33.93 -20.84
N ALA A 304 -20.98 -33.56 -21.06
CA ALA A 304 -19.84 -34.30 -20.51
C ALA A 304 -19.72 -34.17 -18.98
N TYR A 305 -20.25 -33.08 -18.40
CA TYR A 305 -20.36 -32.90 -16.96
C TYR A 305 -21.56 -33.67 -16.40
N ASP A 306 -22.70 -33.63 -17.08
CA ASP A 306 -23.93 -34.34 -16.68
C ASP A 306 -23.74 -35.87 -16.72
N ASP A 307 -23.04 -36.38 -17.74
CA ASP A 307 -22.69 -37.80 -17.89
C ASP A 307 -21.57 -38.23 -16.91
N GLY A 308 -21.03 -37.28 -16.13
CA GLY A 308 -20.03 -37.53 -15.10
C GLY A 308 -18.64 -37.86 -15.64
N LEU A 309 -18.37 -37.62 -16.93
CA LEU A 309 -17.06 -37.81 -17.58
C LEU A 309 -16.04 -36.76 -17.13
N ILE A 310 -16.53 -35.58 -16.71
CA ILE A 310 -15.74 -34.50 -16.13
C ILE A 310 -16.30 -34.17 -14.75
N ARG A 311 -15.42 -34.02 -13.76
CA ARG A 311 -15.79 -33.62 -12.39
C ARG A 311 -15.04 -32.36 -12.00
N LEU A 312 -15.78 -31.32 -11.63
CA LEU A 312 -15.22 -30.09 -11.10
C LEU A 312 -15.10 -30.22 -9.58
N ILE A 313 -13.89 -30.07 -9.05
CA ILE A 313 -13.63 -30.12 -7.61
C ILE A 313 -13.56 -28.68 -7.09
N ALA A 314 -14.61 -28.22 -6.41
CA ALA A 314 -14.71 -26.87 -5.86
C ALA A 314 -13.96 -26.73 -4.51
N ASP A 315 -12.64 -26.90 -4.54
CA ASP A 315 -11.78 -26.86 -3.35
C ASP A 315 -11.42 -25.44 -2.86
N ASP A 316 -11.72 -24.40 -3.64
CA ASP A 316 -11.53 -23.00 -3.23
C ASP A 316 -12.72 -22.47 -2.39
N GLU A 317 -13.92 -23.06 -2.54
CA GLU A 317 -15.16 -22.55 -1.95
C GLU A 317 -15.38 -22.96 -0.47
N ASN A 318 -14.55 -23.85 0.10
CA ASN A 318 -14.54 -24.28 1.53
C ASN A 318 -15.89 -24.22 2.26
N ILE A 319 -16.93 -24.82 1.66
CA ILE A 319 -18.34 -24.73 2.11
C ILE A 319 -18.55 -25.31 3.53
N LEU A 320 -17.65 -26.20 3.96
CA LEU A 320 -17.61 -26.76 5.31
C LEU A 320 -16.33 -26.31 5.99
N THR A 321 -16.45 -25.43 6.98
CA THR A 321 -15.35 -25.15 7.91
C THR A 321 -15.24 -26.29 8.91
N ASP A 322 -14.03 -26.58 9.38
CA ASP A 322 -13.79 -27.60 10.41
C ASP A 322 -14.09 -27.09 11.84
N GLY A 323 -14.70 -25.90 11.95
CA GLY A 323 -15.01 -25.23 13.21
C GLY A 323 -13.79 -24.70 13.96
N ARG A 324 -12.56 -24.89 13.45
CA ARG A 324 -11.36 -24.29 14.04
C ARG A 324 -11.17 -22.88 13.50
N GLN A 325 -10.60 -22.04 14.36
CA GLN A 325 -10.30 -20.67 14.01
C GLN A 325 -9.12 -20.58 13.01
N PRO A 326 -9.10 -19.57 12.12
CA PRO A 326 -7.94 -19.34 11.24
C PRO A 326 -6.66 -19.05 12.03
N TYR A 327 -5.51 -19.44 11.47
CA TYR A 327 -4.19 -19.31 12.12
C TYR A 327 -3.92 -17.89 12.62
N ARG A 328 -4.15 -16.85 11.79
CA ARG A 328 -3.94 -15.45 12.20
C ARG A 328 -4.76 -15.06 13.43
N GLN A 329 -5.99 -15.58 13.56
CA GLN A 329 -6.84 -15.25 14.70
C GLN A 329 -6.35 -15.96 15.96
N TRP A 330 -6.01 -17.24 15.87
CA TRP A 330 -5.39 -18.00 16.96
C TRP A 330 -4.07 -17.37 17.41
N HIS A 331 -3.18 -17.05 16.46
CA HIS A 331 -1.91 -16.40 16.72
C HIS A 331 -2.08 -15.06 17.42
N ARG A 332 -2.98 -14.20 16.92
CA ARG A 332 -3.28 -12.90 17.55
C ARG A 332 -3.81 -13.07 18.97
N GLN A 333 -4.68 -14.06 19.21
CA GLN A 333 -5.15 -14.37 20.57
C GLN A 333 -3.97 -14.74 21.49
N LEU A 334 -3.06 -15.61 21.05
CA LEU A 334 -1.88 -15.97 21.84
C LEU A 334 -1.00 -14.77 22.15
N MET A 335 -0.83 -13.85 21.20
CA MET A 335 -0.03 -12.65 21.39
C MET A 335 -0.58 -11.71 22.47
N THR A 336 -1.89 -11.76 22.76
CA THR A 336 -2.49 -10.99 23.87
C THR A 336 -2.05 -11.47 25.26
N HIS A 337 -1.37 -12.62 25.34
CA HIS A 337 -0.91 -13.20 26.62
C HIS A 337 0.58 -12.96 26.87
N LEU A 338 1.28 -12.24 25.99
CA LEU A 338 2.69 -11.91 26.21
C LEU A 338 2.89 -11.13 27.51
N ASP A 339 3.84 -11.60 28.32
CA ASP A 339 4.29 -10.93 29.54
C ASP A 339 5.79 -11.17 29.76
N VAL A 340 6.41 -10.39 30.64
CA VAL A 340 7.80 -10.56 31.06
C VAL A 340 8.00 -11.98 31.58
N GLY A 341 8.96 -12.68 30.98
CA GLY A 341 9.27 -14.06 31.30
C GLY A 341 8.69 -15.10 30.35
N THR A 342 7.76 -14.71 29.48
CA THR A 342 7.24 -15.56 28.42
C THR A 342 8.36 -15.98 27.47
N ARG A 343 8.39 -17.26 27.12
CA ARG A 343 9.26 -17.81 26.09
C ARG A 343 8.59 -17.65 24.75
N VAL A 344 9.33 -17.11 23.80
CA VAL A 344 8.87 -16.86 22.43
C VAL A 344 9.83 -17.48 21.44
N ILE A 345 9.31 -17.88 20.29
CA ILE A 345 10.12 -18.26 19.13
C ILE A 345 10.00 -17.14 18.11
N VAL A 346 11.13 -16.66 17.61
CA VAL A 346 11.21 -15.49 16.73
C VAL A 346 11.78 -15.89 15.37
N SER A 347 11.01 -15.64 14.31
CA SER A 347 11.38 -15.92 12.92
C SER A 347 12.04 -14.70 12.28
N THR A 348 13.35 -14.54 12.49
CA THR A 348 14.11 -13.37 12.03
C THR A 348 14.32 -13.34 10.52
N HIS A 349 14.10 -14.45 9.82
CA HIS A 349 14.16 -14.51 8.36
C HIS A 349 12.81 -14.21 7.66
N SER A 350 11.74 -14.01 8.42
CA SER A 350 10.44 -13.66 7.83
C SER A 350 10.48 -12.28 7.16
N SER A 351 9.68 -12.11 6.11
CA SER A 351 9.45 -10.81 5.47
C SER A 351 9.00 -9.75 6.48
N ALA A 352 8.03 -10.08 7.33
CA ALA A 352 7.51 -9.18 8.36
C ALA A 352 8.58 -8.66 9.35
N PHE A 353 9.60 -9.47 9.68
CA PHE A 353 10.72 -8.99 10.48
C PHE A 353 11.64 -8.08 9.66
N ASN A 354 11.98 -8.50 8.44
CA ASN A 354 12.89 -7.79 7.54
C ASN A 354 12.33 -6.44 7.04
N ASP A 355 11.00 -6.26 7.00
CA ASP A 355 10.37 -4.97 6.64
C ASP A 355 10.75 -3.84 7.60
N ALA A 356 11.16 -4.17 8.84
CA ALA A 356 11.66 -3.19 9.80
C ALA A 356 13.14 -2.80 9.57
N ARG A 357 13.78 -3.34 8.54
CA ARG A 357 15.15 -3.00 8.15
C ARG A 357 15.17 -1.81 7.19
N ASP A 358 15.98 -0.80 7.50
CA ASP A 358 16.33 0.23 6.54
C ASP A 358 17.47 -0.28 5.64
N GLY A 359 17.12 -0.61 4.41
CA GLY A 359 18.06 -1.07 3.39
C GLY A 359 19.15 -0.03 3.03
N ARG A 360 18.90 1.27 3.21
CA ARG A 360 19.87 2.33 2.88
C ARG A 360 20.99 2.46 3.91
N PHE A 361 20.66 2.30 5.19
CA PHE A 361 21.62 2.50 6.29
C PHE A 361 22.07 1.21 6.97
N GLY A 362 21.49 0.07 6.57
CA GLY A 362 21.77 -1.25 7.16
C GLY A 362 21.36 -1.33 8.63
N THR A 363 20.39 -0.53 9.04
CA THR A 363 19.86 -0.47 10.41
C THR A 363 18.55 -1.25 10.50
N HIS A 364 18.21 -1.71 11.70
CA HIS A 364 16.98 -2.44 11.95
C HIS A 364 16.25 -1.82 13.14
N ALA A 365 15.04 -1.30 12.92
CA ALA A 365 14.30 -0.53 13.91
C ALA A 365 13.95 -1.34 15.18
N ARG A 366 13.79 -2.67 15.03
CA ARG A 366 13.51 -3.57 16.17
C ARG A 366 14.74 -3.89 17.03
N LEU A 367 15.96 -3.60 16.56
CA LEU A 367 17.19 -4.03 17.23
C LEU A 367 17.87 -2.87 17.93
N HIS A 368 18.46 -3.15 19.09
CA HIS A 368 19.34 -2.21 19.77
C HIS A 368 20.64 -2.90 20.21
N PRO A 369 21.82 -2.39 19.79
CA PRO A 369 22.02 -1.33 18.79
C PRO A 369 21.40 -1.66 17.42
N GLU A 370 21.04 -0.64 16.63
CA GLU A 370 20.31 -0.82 15.35
C GLU A 370 21.04 -1.67 14.30
N ARG A 371 22.38 -1.75 14.42
CA ARG A 371 23.24 -2.56 13.55
C ARG A 371 23.66 -3.88 14.19
N ALA A 372 22.95 -4.31 15.24
CA ALA A 372 23.24 -5.60 15.85
C ALA A 372 22.98 -6.76 14.88
N SER A 373 23.77 -7.82 15.00
CA SER A 373 23.50 -9.12 14.37
C SER A 373 22.08 -9.58 14.71
N TYR A 374 21.39 -10.25 13.79
CA TYR A 374 20.05 -10.75 14.07
C TYR A 374 20.06 -11.76 15.22
N PRO A 375 19.00 -11.79 16.05
CA PRO A 375 18.84 -12.87 17.00
C PRO A 375 18.78 -14.21 16.26
N GLN A 376 19.16 -15.28 16.96
CA GLN A 376 19.13 -16.62 16.39
C GLN A 376 17.72 -16.94 15.87
N ASN A 377 17.64 -17.25 14.57
CA ASN A 377 16.39 -17.55 13.88
C ASN A 377 15.74 -18.82 14.45
N ASN A 378 14.42 -18.81 14.61
CA ASN A 378 13.62 -19.94 15.10
C ASN A 378 14.18 -20.55 16.40
N ALA A 379 14.68 -19.71 17.30
CA ALA A 379 15.21 -20.12 18.61
C ALA A 379 14.33 -19.59 19.75
N ILE A 380 14.47 -20.21 20.93
CA ILE A 380 13.75 -19.77 22.13
C ILE A 380 14.42 -18.50 22.67
N HIS A 381 13.64 -17.44 22.81
CA HIS A 381 14.01 -16.20 23.48
C HIS A 381 13.06 -15.94 24.66
N THR A 382 13.55 -15.32 25.72
CA THR A 382 12.71 -14.97 26.89
C THR A 382 12.54 -13.46 26.97
N ILE A 383 11.29 -13.00 27.06
CA ILE A 383 10.99 -11.57 27.29
C ILE A 383 11.58 -11.14 28.63
N ALA A 384 12.51 -10.19 28.60
CA ALA A 384 13.25 -9.75 29.78
C ALA A 384 12.56 -8.59 30.51
N ARG A 385 11.89 -7.71 29.77
CA ARG A 385 11.19 -6.53 30.29
C ARG A 385 10.16 -6.01 29.28
N VAL A 386 9.29 -5.15 29.77
CA VAL A 386 8.51 -4.20 28.95
C VAL A 386 9.21 -2.86 29.05
N ASP A 387 9.40 -2.17 27.94
CA ASP A 387 9.99 -0.83 27.94
C ASP A 387 8.99 0.27 28.28
N GLN A 388 9.45 1.52 28.25
CA GLN A 388 8.62 2.69 28.57
C GLN A 388 7.48 2.94 27.59
N TRP A 389 7.53 2.33 26.39
CA TRP A 389 6.50 2.44 25.37
C TRP A 389 5.53 1.25 25.38
N GLY A 390 5.66 0.35 26.35
CA GLY A 390 4.80 -0.84 26.44
C GLY A 390 5.21 -1.97 25.49
N GLN A 391 6.38 -1.89 24.85
CA GLN A 391 6.87 -2.93 23.95
C GLN A 391 7.66 -4.00 24.71
N PHE A 392 7.57 -5.24 24.24
CA PHE A 392 8.24 -6.38 24.88
C PHE A 392 9.68 -6.46 24.40
N VAL A 393 10.64 -6.60 25.31
CA VAL A 393 12.05 -6.63 24.97
C VAL A 393 12.69 -7.91 25.45
N PHE A 394 13.31 -8.66 24.53
CA PHE A 394 14.20 -9.77 24.88
C PHE A 394 15.66 -9.41 24.61
N LEU A 395 16.56 -10.02 25.39
CA LEU A 395 18.00 -9.83 25.27
C LEU A 395 18.62 -11.05 24.59
N TYR A 396 19.58 -10.84 23.71
CA TYR A 396 20.31 -11.91 23.02
C TYR A 396 21.80 -11.59 22.92
N GLU A 397 22.60 -12.61 22.62
CA GLU A 397 24.05 -12.45 22.48
C GLU A 397 24.37 -11.60 21.25
N ASN A 398 25.18 -10.56 21.45
CA ASN A 398 25.56 -9.66 20.36
C ASN A 398 26.81 -10.21 19.66
N THR A 399 26.62 -10.81 18.48
CA THR A 399 27.72 -11.39 17.67
C THR A 399 28.23 -10.45 16.58
N SER A 400 27.78 -9.19 16.59
CA SER A 400 28.20 -8.17 15.61
C SER A 400 29.72 -8.00 15.62
N LYS A 401 30.32 -7.95 14.44
CA LYS A 401 31.72 -7.58 14.27
C LYS A 401 31.84 -6.07 14.46
N ASP A 402 32.40 -5.73 15.61
CA ASP A 402 32.87 -4.42 16.04
C ASP A 402 31.88 -3.24 16.07
N ILE A 403 31.74 -2.65 17.26
CA ILE A 403 31.11 -1.35 17.48
C ILE A 403 32.17 -0.27 17.24
N TRP A 404 31.83 0.74 16.45
CA TRP A 404 32.67 1.93 16.28
C TRP A 404 32.70 2.74 17.57
N ASP A 405 33.87 2.86 18.17
CA ASP A 405 34.09 3.63 19.39
C ASP A 405 34.58 5.04 19.02
N HIS A 406 33.71 6.04 19.16
CA HIS A 406 34.03 7.44 18.85
C HIS A 406 35.11 8.06 19.74
N ALA A 407 35.40 7.48 20.92
CA ALA A 407 36.44 7.99 21.81
C ALA A 407 37.83 7.49 21.43
N THR A 408 37.92 6.27 20.89
CA THR A 408 39.20 5.65 20.48
C THR A 408 39.39 5.60 18.96
N PHE A 409 38.38 6.03 18.18
CA PHE A 409 38.34 5.92 16.72
C PHE A 409 38.70 4.51 16.23
N SER A 410 38.22 3.50 16.95
CA SER A 410 38.54 2.10 16.69
C SER A 410 37.31 1.22 16.82
N TYR A 411 37.39 0.08 16.15
CA TYR A 411 36.40 -0.97 16.17
C TYR A 411 36.66 -1.89 17.38
N ARG A 412 35.64 -2.10 18.23
CA ARG A 412 35.75 -2.99 19.40
C ARG A 412 34.57 -3.95 19.51
N ALA A 413 34.83 -5.14 20.06
CA ALA A 413 33.77 -6.10 20.35
C ALA A 413 32.71 -5.51 21.31
N PRO A 414 31.41 -5.82 21.09
CA PRO A 414 30.34 -5.51 22.02
C PRO A 414 30.61 -6.13 23.40
N LYS A 415 30.46 -5.36 24.49
CA LYS A 415 30.54 -5.86 25.87
C LYS A 415 29.17 -6.18 26.48
N THR A 416 28.11 -5.77 25.80
CA THR A 416 26.72 -5.85 26.27
C THR A 416 25.90 -6.69 25.31
N ARG A 417 24.92 -7.41 25.86
CA ARG A 417 23.89 -8.09 25.07
C ARG A 417 23.14 -7.08 24.22
N ALA A 418 22.73 -7.50 23.02
CA ALA A 418 21.81 -6.75 22.20
C ALA A 418 20.38 -7.02 22.66
N SER A 419 19.45 -6.16 22.28
CA SER A 419 18.03 -6.34 22.54
C SER A 419 17.21 -6.28 21.26
N CYS A 420 16.11 -7.02 21.25
CA CYS A 420 15.11 -6.96 20.20
C CYS A 420 13.77 -6.59 20.83
N VAL A 421 13.07 -5.67 20.18
CA VAL A 421 11.75 -5.18 20.54
C VAL A 421 10.70 -5.98 19.79
N LEU A 422 9.64 -6.36 20.48
CA LEU A 422 8.49 -7.10 19.98
C LEU A 422 7.20 -6.36 20.36
N GLU A 423 6.21 -6.44 19.47
CA GLU A 423 4.87 -5.92 19.62
C GLU A 423 3.84 -7.05 19.71
N GLY A 424 2.69 -6.77 20.33
CA GLY A 424 1.58 -7.72 20.46
C GLY A 424 0.90 -8.10 19.14
N THR A 425 1.35 -7.54 18.00
CA THR A 425 0.83 -7.77 16.66
C THR A 425 1.83 -8.44 15.72
N ASP A 426 3.05 -8.75 16.20
CA ASP A 426 4.12 -9.27 15.35
C ASP A 426 3.83 -10.70 14.87
N GLU A 427 3.64 -10.88 13.56
CA GLU A 427 3.32 -12.18 12.93
C GLU A 427 4.49 -13.19 12.97
N PHE A 428 5.72 -12.72 13.21
CA PHE A 428 6.93 -13.53 13.23
C PHE A 428 7.28 -14.10 14.61
N VAL A 429 6.41 -13.94 15.61
CA VAL A 429 6.62 -14.35 17.00
C VAL A 429 5.61 -15.43 17.39
N ILE A 430 6.06 -16.56 17.93
CA ILE A 430 5.17 -17.58 18.52
C ILE A 430 5.32 -17.59 20.05
N PRO A 431 4.26 -17.26 20.82
CA PRO A 431 4.25 -17.41 22.27
C PRO A 431 4.25 -18.89 22.67
N LEU A 432 5.45 -19.45 22.87
CA LEU A 432 5.66 -20.87 23.09
C LEU A 432 4.81 -21.40 24.26
N ASP A 433 4.75 -20.66 25.37
CA ASP A 433 4.10 -21.15 26.58
C ASP A 433 2.58 -21.31 26.45
N TYR A 434 1.95 -20.49 25.60
CA TYR A 434 0.50 -20.46 25.41
C TYR A 434 0.02 -21.34 24.22
N ALA A 435 0.89 -21.64 23.26
CA ALA A 435 0.55 -22.47 22.10
C ALA A 435 0.47 -23.97 22.44
N THR A 436 -0.58 -24.70 22.07
CA THR A 436 -0.65 -26.16 22.31
C THR A 436 -0.01 -26.96 21.17
N VAL A 437 0.54 -28.16 21.46
CA VAL A 437 1.12 -29.01 20.40
C VAL A 437 0.06 -29.43 19.38
N GLU A 438 -1.15 -29.74 19.86
CA GLU A 438 -2.27 -30.13 19.01
C GLU A 438 -2.64 -29.03 18.01
N ASP A 439 -2.78 -27.78 18.46
CA ASP A 439 -3.07 -26.65 17.57
C ASP A 439 -1.97 -26.45 16.54
N MET A 440 -0.70 -26.51 16.98
CA MET A 440 0.44 -26.32 16.08
C MET A 440 0.53 -27.41 15.01
N GLU A 441 0.29 -28.69 15.37
CA GLU A 441 0.25 -29.81 14.41
C GLU A 441 -0.93 -29.68 13.42
N TYR A 442 -2.08 -29.20 13.90
CA TYR A 442 -3.21 -28.88 13.03
C TYR A 442 -2.84 -27.78 12.02
N TYR A 443 -2.28 -26.64 12.43
CA TYR A 443 -1.93 -25.56 11.50
C TYR A 443 -0.83 -25.93 10.51
N LEU A 444 0.10 -26.82 10.89
CA LEU A 444 1.11 -27.35 9.96
C LEU A 444 0.50 -28.18 8.82
N THR A 445 -0.63 -28.83 9.06
CA THR A 445 -1.31 -29.69 8.07
C THR A 445 -2.47 -29.00 7.38
N SER A 446 -2.96 -27.88 7.94
CA SER A 446 -4.08 -27.11 7.42
C SER A 446 -3.71 -26.36 6.14
N ARG A 447 -4.24 -26.83 5.00
CA ARG A 447 -4.03 -26.21 3.68
C ARG A 447 -4.49 -24.75 3.64
N ALA A 448 -5.63 -24.44 4.26
CA ALA A 448 -6.21 -23.09 4.29
C ALA A 448 -5.28 -22.05 4.94
N ASN A 449 -4.36 -22.48 5.81
CA ASN A 449 -3.45 -21.59 6.52
C ASN A 449 -2.03 -21.56 5.91
N ARG A 450 -1.78 -22.29 4.81
CA ARG A 450 -0.45 -22.36 4.17
C ARG A 450 -0.03 -21.07 3.48
N GLU A 451 -0.93 -20.11 3.29
CA GLU A 451 -0.54 -18.75 2.85
C GLU A 451 0.50 -18.10 3.80
N HIS A 452 0.61 -18.59 5.03
CA HIS A 452 1.55 -18.15 6.07
C HIS A 452 2.80 -18.99 6.22
N TYR A 453 3.01 -19.99 5.37
CA TYR A 453 3.96 -21.06 5.65
C TYR A 453 5.40 -20.57 5.91
N GLU A 454 5.84 -19.50 5.25
CA GLU A 454 7.21 -18.99 5.34
C GLU A 454 7.64 -18.64 6.77
N SER A 455 6.79 -17.90 7.51
CA SER A 455 7.04 -17.57 8.92
C SER A 455 6.46 -18.62 9.87
N MET A 456 5.32 -19.21 9.52
CA MET A 456 4.59 -20.14 10.38
C MET A 456 5.31 -21.48 10.53
N VAL A 457 5.65 -22.15 9.42
CA VAL A 457 6.08 -23.56 9.45
C VAL A 457 7.39 -23.75 10.22
N PRO A 458 8.46 -22.96 9.97
CA PRO A 458 9.70 -23.11 10.72
C PRO A 458 9.51 -22.86 12.22
N ALA A 459 8.79 -21.81 12.58
CA ALA A 459 8.53 -21.46 13.98
C ALA A 459 7.72 -22.52 14.71
N LEU A 460 6.65 -23.03 14.07
CA LEU A 460 5.80 -24.08 14.64
C LEU A 460 6.56 -25.41 14.78
N ARG A 461 7.39 -25.78 13.79
CA ARG A 461 8.22 -27.00 13.88
C ARG A 461 9.18 -26.93 15.06
N THR A 462 9.87 -25.81 15.25
CA THR A 462 10.71 -25.61 16.43
C THR A 462 9.88 -25.63 17.71
N ALA A 463 8.74 -24.95 17.75
CA ALA A 463 7.88 -24.91 18.92
C ALA A 463 7.43 -26.31 19.36
N ILE A 464 7.00 -27.14 18.40
CA ILE A 464 6.60 -28.54 18.64
C ILE A 464 7.78 -29.35 19.15
N ALA A 465 8.96 -29.24 18.50
CA ALA A 465 10.15 -29.98 18.91
C ALA A 465 10.56 -29.64 20.35
N VAL A 466 10.55 -28.35 20.69
CA VAL A 466 10.83 -27.86 22.05
C VAL A 466 9.81 -28.39 23.06
N LYS A 467 8.51 -28.29 22.76
CA LYS A 467 7.46 -28.79 23.67
C LYS A 467 7.51 -30.30 23.87
N LYS A 468 7.81 -31.07 22.83
CA LYS A 468 7.96 -32.53 22.93
C LYS A 468 9.17 -32.90 23.79
N ALA A 469 10.33 -32.28 23.55
CA ALA A 469 11.52 -32.50 24.37
C ALA A 469 11.30 -32.08 25.84
N GLU A 470 10.59 -30.98 26.07
CA GLU A 470 10.21 -30.55 27.41
C GLU A 470 9.26 -31.55 28.08
N ALA A 471 8.24 -32.04 27.37
CA ALA A 471 7.30 -33.03 27.90
C ALA A 471 7.99 -34.36 28.26
N GLU A 472 8.95 -34.81 27.44
CA GLU A 472 9.79 -35.99 27.74
C GLU A 472 10.63 -35.78 29.00
N THR A 473 11.23 -34.59 29.13
CA THR A 473 12.05 -34.23 30.29
C THR A 473 11.21 -34.10 31.58
N GLU A 474 9.95 -33.70 31.47
CA GLU A 474 9.01 -33.55 32.60
C GLU A 474 8.26 -34.82 32.98
N GLU A 475 8.37 -35.89 32.20
CA GLU A 475 7.65 -37.14 32.42
C GLU A 475 7.81 -37.66 33.87
N PRO A 476 9.02 -37.72 34.45
CA PRO A 476 9.19 -38.22 35.81
C PRO A 476 8.47 -37.37 36.86
N PHE A 477 8.45 -36.05 36.66
CA PHE A 477 7.76 -35.12 37.55
C PHE A 477 6.24 -35.25 37.43
N ARG A 478 5.72 -35.44 36.21
CA ARG A 478 4.29 -35.69 35.96
C ARG A 478 3.84 -37.03 36.56
N ALA A 479 4.66 -38.08 36.42
CA ALA A 479 4.42 -39.38 37.05
C ALA A 479 4.39 -39.27 38.59
N TYR A 480 5.30 -38.48 39.17
CA TYR A 480 5.27 -38.19 40.60
C TYR A 480 3.96 -37.48 41.02
N LEU A 481 3.52 -36.44 40.30
CA LEU A 481 2.24 -35.78 40.58
C LEU A 481 1.04 -36.75 40.46
N ALA A 482 1.04 -37.60 39.44
CA ALA A 482 -0.01 -38.61 39.25
C ALA A 482 -0.09 -39.58 40.43
N SER A 483 1.06 -40.00 40.98
CA SER A 483 1.12 -40.88 42.16
C SER A 483 0.51 -40.28 43.42
N GLN A 484 0.48 -38.94 43.51
CA GLN A 484 -0.01 -38.23 44.70
C GLN A 484 -1.50 -37.86 44.60
N LEU A 485 -2.10 -37.84 43.40
CA LEU A 485 -3.47 -37.33 43.18
C LEU A 485 -4.57 -38.41 43.13
N ASP A 486 -4.19 -39.69 43.26
CA ASP A 486 -5.05 -40.86 43.04
C ASP A 486 -5.67 -40.90 41.62
N VAL A 487 -5.70 -42.09 41.02
CA VAL A 487 -5.81 -42.32 39.56
C VAL A 487 -7.09 -41.79 38.84
N PRO A 488 -8.24 -41.49 39.47
CA PRO A 488 -9.44 -41.08 38.72
C PRO A 488 -9.34 -39.75 37.95
N HIS A 489 -8.31 -38.94 38.20
CA HIS A 489 -8.27 -37.54 37.74
C HIS A 489 -7.58 -37.30 36.39
N GLY A 490 -7.06 -38.35 35.74
CA GLY A 490 -6.64 -38.32 34.34
C GLY A 490 -5.37 -37.49 34.03
N ARG A 491 -4.75 -37.80 32.89
CA ARG A 491 -3.57 -37.12 32.36
C ARG A 491 -3.83 -35.64 32.04
N GLU A 492 -5.05 -35.33 31.61
CA GLU A 492 -5.48 -33.97 31.26
C GLU A 492 -5.44 -33.01 32.46
N LEU A 493 -5.89 -33.42 33.65
CA LEU A 493 -5.82 -32.54 34.82
C LEU A 493 -4.38 -32.19 35.17
N ILE A 494 -3.47 -33.17 35.10
CA ILE A 494 -2.03 -32.95 35.37
C ILE A 494 -1.46 -31.97 34.35
N ASP A 495 -1.82 -32.11 33.07
CA ASP A 495 -1.38 -31.20 32.01
C ASP A 495 -1.88 -29.77 32.26
N THR A 496 -3.14 -29.60 32.66
CA THR A 496 -3.71 -28.31 33.06
C THR A 496 -2.97 -27.73 34.27
N LEU A 497 -2.73 -28.52 35.32
CA LEU A 497 -2.10 -28.10 36.55
C LEU A 497 -0.64 -27.66 36.35
N VAL A 498 0.12 -28.40 35.56
CA VAL A 498 1.51 -28.05 35.23
C VAL A 498 1.55 -26.77 34.38
N THR A 499 0.66 -26.65 33.40
CA THR A 499 0.56 -25.45 32.56
C THR A 499 0.18 -24.22 33.38
N TRP A 500 -0.83 -24.34 34.25
CA TRP A 500 -1.23 -23.31 35.21
C TRP A 500 -0.05 -22.83 36.06
N TRP A 501 0.71 -23.77 36.64
CA TRP A 501 1.84 -23.42 37.50
C TRP A 501 2.93 -22.70 36.71
N LYS A 502 3.24 -23.14 35.49
CA LYS A 502 4.23 -22.49 34.64
C LYS A 502 3.84 -21.06 34.33
N ILE A 503 2.64 -20.84 33.79
CA ILE A 503 2.12 -19.51 33.41
C ILE A 503 2.00 -18.58 34.64
N GLY A 504 1.67 -19.12 35.81
CA GLY A 504 1.56 -18.34 37.05
C GLY A 504 2.89 -17.85 37.64
N ASN A 505 4.03 -18.28 37.08
CA ASN A 505 5.36 -17.89 37.53
C ASN A 505 6.06 -17.03 36.48
N LYS A 506 6.95 -16.13 36.94
CA LYS A 506 7.72 -15.24 36.05
C LYS A 506 8.65 -15.99 35.07
N HIS A 507 8.96 -17.26 35.29
CA HIS A 507 9.85 -18.02 34.41
C HIS A 507 9.22 -19.38 34.09
N HIS A 508 8.78 -19.54 32.84
CA HIS A 508 8.05 -20.71 32.36
C HIS A 508 9.01 -21.88 32.02
N ARG A 509 9.81 -22.31 33.00
CA ARG A 509 10.84 -23.36 32.78
C ARG A 509 10.26 -24.78 32.87
N ALA A 510 11.01 -25.73 32.30
CA ALA A 510 10.76 -27.16 32.47
C ALA A 510 10.94 -27.62 33.93
N LEU A 511 10.11 -28.56 34.38
CA LEU A 511 10.10 -29.12 35.73
C LEU A 511 10.79 -30.50 35.75
N VAL A 512 12.09 -30.52 36.07
CA VAL A 512 12.98 -31.67 35.83
C VAL A 512 13.50 -32.34 37.12
N GLY A 513 12.62 -32.65 38.07
CA GLY A 513 12.97 -33.47 39.25
C GLY A 513 13.72 -32.76 40.40
N ASP A 514 14.27 -33.57 41.32
CA ASP A 514 14.38 -33.47 42.80
C ASP A 514 15.07 -32.26 43.46
N GLY A 515 15.19 -31.12 42.77
CA GLY A 515 15.71 -29.88 43.34
C GLY A 515 14.75 -29.24 44.37
N PRO A 516 15.26 -28.36 45.27
CA PRO A 516 14.43 -27.64 46.24
C PRO A 516 13.31 -26.80 45.61
N SER A 517 13.51 -26.36 44.35
CA SER A 517 12.52 -25.56 43.65
C SER A 517 11.37 -26.41 43.10
N GLU A 518 11.66 -27.62 42.65
CA GLU A 518 10.72 -28.57 42.08
C GLU A 518 9.87 -29.22 43.17
N VAL A 519 10.44 -29.44 44.37
CA VAL A 519 9.66 -29.79 45.57
C VAL A 519 8.67 -28.67 45.92
N LYS A 520 9.08 -27.40 45.83
CA LYS A 520 8.19 -26.26 46.05
C LYS A 520 7.11 -26.16 44.96
N ALA A 521 7.47 -26.44 43.71
CA ALA A 521 6.53 -26.50 42.59
C ALA A 521 5.48 -27.60 42.80
N ALA A 522 5.91 -28.83 43.12
CA ALA A 522 5.03 -29.95 43.39
C ALA A 522 4.08 -29.67 44.56
N ARG A 523 4.57 -29.08 45.66
CA ARG A 523 3.70 -28.67 46.79
C ARG A 523 2.65 -27.65 46.37
N ALA A 524 3.03 -26.67 45.55
CA ALA A 524 2.10 -25.67 45.06
C ALA A 524 1.04 -26.27 44.12
N ILE A 525 1.46 -27.15 43.20
CA ILE A 525 0.58 -27.86 42.26
C ILE A 525 -0.39 -28.77 43.00
N LEU A 526 0.09 -29.62 43.91
CA LEU A 526 -0.77 -30.53 44.69
C LEU A 526 -1.73 -29.75 45.59
N SER A 527 -1.28 -28.64 46.19
CA SER A 527 -2.18 -27.77 46.95
C SER A 527 -3.27 -27.15 46.07
N PHE A 528 -2.94 -26.77 44.84
CA PHE A 528 -3.93 -26.23 43.90
C PHE A 528 -4.89 -27.32 43.40
N ALA A 529 -4.39 -28.51 43.05
CA ALA A 529 -5.21 -29.67 42.70
C ALA A 529 -6.19 -30.03 43.82
N ALA A 530 -5.72 -30.10 45.07
CA ALA A 530 -6.58 -30.32 46.22
C ALA A 530 -7.68 -29.24 46.38
N ARG A 531 -7.43 -27.99 45.96
CA ARG A 531 -8.47 -26.93 45.99
C ARG A 531 -9.54 -27.13 44.92
N ILE A 532 -9.16 -27.61 43.73
CA ILE A 532 -10.11 -27.96 42.67
C ILE A 532 -11.01 -29.10 43.16
N LEU A 533 -10.40 -30.12 43.75
CA LEU A 533 -11.11 -31.30 44.26
C LEU A 533 -11.93 -31.03 45.54
N ALA A 534 -11.55 -30.02 46.32
CA ALA A 534 -12.23 -29.63 47.56
C ALA A 534 -13.30 -28.53 47.39
N LEU A 535 -13.76 -28.24 46.17
CA LEU A 535 -14.96 -27.42 45.96
C LEU A 535 -16.18 -28.14 46.57
N GLN A 536 -16.66 -27.64 47.72
CA GLN A 536 -17.78 -28.23 48.48
C GLN A 536 -19.13 -27.69 48.02
N ASP A 537 -20.23 -28.37 48.38
CA ASP A 537 -21.60 -27.92 48.07
C ASP A 537 -21.92 -26.50 48.58
N ALA A 538 -21.33 -26.09 49.71
CA ALA A 538 -21.46 -24.74 50.25
C ALA A 538 -20.80 -23.68 49.35
N ASP A 539 -19.68 -24.00 48.70
CA ASP A 539 -19.05 -23.12 47.72
C ASP A 539 -19.93 -23.03 46.46
N GLN A 540 -20.60 -24.12 46.06
CA GLN A 540 -21.52 -24.11 44.92
C GLN A 540 -22.73 -23.20 45.14
N GLN A 541 -23.28 -23.15 46.36
CA GLN A 541 -24.37 -22.22 46.69
C GLN A 541 -23.93 -20.76 46.61
N VAL A 542 -22.76 -20.43 47.14
CA VAL A 542 -22.19 -19.08 47.05
C VAL A 542 -21.88 -18.72 45.60
N LEU A 543 -21.34 -19.65 44.81
CA LEU A 543 -21.09 -19.47 43.38
C LEU A 543 -22.39 -19.26 42.59
N ALA A 544 -23.46 -19.97 42.93
CA ALA A 544 -24.77 -19.79 42.31
C ALA A 544 -25.34 -18.39 42.61
N GLN A 545 -25.16 -17.91 43.84
CA GLN A 545 -25.52 -16.54 44.22
C GLN A 545 -24.70 -15.52 43.42
N ILE A 546 -23.37 -15.64 43.43
CA ILE A 546 -22.47 -14.70 42.72
C ILE A 546 -22.79 -14.67 41.21
N ARG A 547 -23.06 -15.83 40.59
CA ARG A 547 -23.46 -15.92 39.17
C ARG A 547 -24.83 -15.28 38.91
N ALA A 548 -25.74 -15.32 39.87
CA ALA A 548 -27.04 -14.67 39.76
C ALA A 548 -26.92 -13.14 39.88
N ASP A 549 -26.04 -12.67 40.78
CA ASP A 549 -25.78 -11.25 41.05
C ASP A 549 -24.96 -10.60 39.93
N HIS A 550 -24.06 -11.35 39.29
CA HIS A 550 -23.14 -10.89 38.24
C HIS A 550 -23.29 -11.72 36.96
N ARG A 551 -24.38 -11.49 36.23
CA ARG A 551 -24.69 -12.26 35.01
C ARG A 551 -23.71 -12.02 33.87
N ASP A 552 -23.13 -10.83 33.82
CA ASP A 552 -22.21 -10.39 32.77
C ASP A 552 -20.73 -10.45 33.23
N ALA A 553 -20.44 -11.27 34.23
CA ALA A 553 -19.08 -11.45 34.74
C ALA A 553 -18.15 -11.99 33.63
N LEU A 554 -17.02 -11.32 33.45
CA LEU A 554 -15.94 -11.79 32.59
C LEU A 554 -15.25 -13.01 33.22
N LEU A 555 -14.94 -12.90 34.51
CA LEU A 555 -14.25 -13.94 35.28
C LEU A 555 -14.84 -14.01 36.68
N ILE A 556 -15.14 -15.23 37.15
CA ILE A 556 -15.34 -15.52 38.57
C ILE A 556 -14.26 -16.51 38.99
N ALA A 557 -13.46 -16.13 39.98
CA ALA A 557 -12.34 -16.95 40.43
C ALA A 557 -12.26 -17.06 41.96
N ARG A 558 -11.74 -18.18 42.48
CA ARG A 558 -11.55 -18.43 43.91
C ARG A 558 -10.08 -18.28 44.31
N LYS A 559 -9.81 -17.56 45.40
CA LYS A 559 -8.47 -17.37 45.99
C LYS A 559 -8.14 -18.44 47.02
N THR A 560 -6.86 -18.50 47.40
CA THR A 560 -6.31 -19.46 48.38
C THR A 560 -6.88 -19.33 49.78
N ASP A 561 -7.38 -18.15 50.15
CA ASP A 561 -8.02 -17.84 51.43
C ASP A 561 -9.53 -18.18 51.44
N GLY A 562 -10.05 -18.73 50.34
CA GLY A 562 -11.47 -19.06 50.16
C GLY A 562 -12.34 -17.86 49.77
N THR A 563 -11.75 -16.70 49.49
CA THR A 563 -12.49 -15.54 48.94
C THR A 563 -12.73 -15.71 47.45
N PHE A 564 -13.83 -15.14 46.94
CA PHE A 564 -14.13 -15.11 45.51
C PHE A 564 -13.80 -13.73 44.94
N MET A 565 -13.36 -13.70 43.69
CA MET A 565 -13.08 -12.51 42.91
C MET A 565 -14.00 -12.54 41.69
N VAL A 566 -14.69 -11.43 41.45
CA VAL A 566 -15.52 -11.23 40.26
C VAL A 566 -14.93 -10.07 39.48
N LEU A 567 -14.73 -10.27 38.18
CA LEU A 567 -14.34 -9.23 37.24
C LEU A 567 -15.49 -9.00 36.26
N GLU A 568 -15.92 -7.76 36.15
CA GLU A 568 -16.91 -7.30 35.16
C GLU A 568 -16.27 -6.24 34.27
N ALA A 569 -16.71 -6.15 33.02
CA ALA A 569 -16.22 -5.12 32.11
C ALA A 569 -16.54 -3.73 32.69
N GLN A 570 -15.54 -2.86 32.79
CA GLN A 570 -15.78 -1.47 33.15
C GLN A 570 -16.30 -0.74 31.91
N GLU A 571 -17.52 -0.22 31.99
CA GLU A 571 -18.06 0.65 30.94
C GLU A 571 -17.22 1.92 30.86
N ARG A 572 -16.77 2.26 29.66
CA ARG A 572 -16.01 3.48 29.34
C ARG A 572 -16.87 4.41 28.50
N LYS A 573 -16.87 5.69 28.85
CA LYS A 573 -17.43 6.81 28.10
C LYS A 573 -16.64 7.04 26.80
N TYR A 574 -15.31 6.89 26.86
CA TYR A 574 -14.41 7.07 25.71
C TYR A 574 -13.93 5.70 25.22
N THR A 575 -14.48 5.21 24.11
CA THR A 575 -14.12 3.91 23.54
C THR A 575 -13.67 4.02 22.09
N HIS A 576 -12.47 3.52 21.80
CA HIS A 576 -12.00 3.23 20.45
C HIS A 576 -11.92 1.71 20.25
N ASN A 577 -12.15 1.22 19.02
CA ASN A 577 -12.29 -0.21 18.72
C ASN A 577 -11.09 -1.08 19.17
N SER A 578 -9.89 -0.50 19.31
CA SER A 578 -8.66 -1.20 19.71
C SER A 578 -8.52 -1.43 21.22
N LEU A 579 -9.20 -0.66 22.07
CA LEU A 579 -9.09 -0.71 23.56
C LEU A 579 -10.47 -0.71 24.26
N ALA A 580 -11.52 -1.12 23.55
CA ALA A 580 -12.87 -1.27 24.08
C ALA A 580 -12.92 -2.40 25.13
N GLY A 581 -12.49 -2.11 26.36
CA GLY A 581 -12.49 -3.04 27.48
C GLY A 581 -11.10 -3.47 27.93
N VAL A 582 -10.37 -2.56 28.57
CA VAL A 582 -9.12 -2.89 29.29
C VAL A 582 -9.35 -2.92 30.80
N TYR A 583 -10.14 -1.97 31.29
CA TYR A 583 -10.48 -1.86 32.71
C TYR A 583 -11.63 -2.79 33.09
N THR A 584 -11.58 -3.28 34.32
CA THR A 584 -12.62 -4.10 34.92
C THR A 584 -13.07 -3.51 36.24
N THR A 585 -14.31 -3.76 36.63
CA THR A 585 -14.73 -3.64 38.04
C THR A 585 -14.37 -4.94 38.74
N ARG A 586 -13.60 -4.85 39.83
CA ARG A 586 -13.17 -5.98 40.63
C ARG A 586 -13.93 -6.01 41.95
N THR A 587 -14.77 -7.02 42.14
CA THR A 587 -15.50 -7.24 43.39
C THR A 587 -14.94 -8.45 44.13
N GLN A 588 -14.53 -8.27 45.39
CA GLN A 588 -14.09 -9.36 46.26
C GLN A 588 -15.23 -9.80 47.19
N TYR A 589 -15.53 -11.09 47.20
CA TYR A 589 -16.48 -11.74 48.09
C TYR A 589 -15.77 -12.56 49.16
N THR A 590 -16.30 -12.56 50.38
CA THR A 590 -15.84 -13.47 51.44
C THR A 590 -16.27 -14.90 51.13
N LYS A 591 -15.69 -15.87 51.85
CA LYS A 591 -16.08 -17.29 51.79
C LYS A 591 -17.56 -17.57 52.10
N THR A 592 -18.27 -16.61 52.70
CA THR A 592 -19.70 -16.71 53.04
C THR A 592 -20.59 -15.99 52.02
N GLY A 593 -20.05 -15.55 50.88
CA GLY A 593 -20.80 -14.83 49.85
C GLY A 593 -21.12 -13.36 50.17
N LYS A 594 -20.43 -12.72 51.13
CA LYS A 594 -20.62 -11.27 51.39
C LYS A 594 -19.59 -10.45 50.62
N VAL A 595 -20.01 -9.35 50.01
CA VAL A 595 -19.09 -8.39 49.38
C VAL A 595 -18.17 -7.78 50.45
N LYS A 596 -16.87 -7.84 50.20
CA LYS A 596 -15.82 -7.26 51.05
C LYS A 596 -15.36 -5.92 50.52
N ASP A 597 -15.04 -5.85 49.22
CA ASP A 597 -14.68 -4.61 48.52
C ASP A 597 -15.10 -4.67 47.05
N THR A 598 -15.28 -3.49 46.47
CA THR A 598 -15.48 -3.30 45.03
C THR A 598 -14.58 -2.17 44.57
N VAL A 599 -13.72 -2.43 43.58
CA VAL A 599 -12.77 -1.46 43.03
C VAL A 599 -13.07 -1.28 41.55
N GLN A 600 -13.47 -0.07 41.16
CA GLN A 600 -13.66 0.32 39.77
C GLN A 600 -12.32 0.68 39.12
N TRP A 601 -12.29 0.72 37.78
CA TRP A 601 -11.09 1.08 37.01
C TRP A 601 -9.87 0.19 37.33
N TRP A 602 -10.11 -1.09 37.61
CA TRP A 602 -9.06 -2.05 37.94
C TRP A 602 -8.51 -2.73 36.69
N LEU A 603 -7.19 -2.71 36.51
CA LEU A 603 -6.50 -3.37 35.39
C LEU A 603 -6.16 -4.83 35.75
N PRO A 604 -6.67 -5.82 34.99
CA PRO A 604 -6.34 -7.21 35.21
C PRO A 604 -4.92 -7.53 34.74
N VAL A 605 -3.99 -7.66 35.69
CA VAL A 605 -2.60 -8.05 35.41
C VAL A 605 -2.47 -9.57 35.39
N ALA A 606 -1.88 -10.13 34.32
CA ALA A 606 -1.79 -11.58 34.08
C ALA A 606 -1.22 -12.38 35.26
N HIS A 607 -0.10 -11.95 35.85
CA HIS A 607 0.53 -12.65 36.98
C HIS A 607 -0.28 -12.61 38.30
N VAL A 608 -1.25 -11.69 38.42
CA VAL A 608 -2.15 -11.61 39.59
C VAL A 608 -3.32 -12.55 39.39
N VAL A 609 -3.96 -12.47 38.23
CA VAL A 609 -5.18 -13.23 37.91
C VAL A 609 -4.89 -14.72 37.73
N SER A 610 -3.73 -15.08 37.17
CA SER A 610 -3.28 -16.48 37.01
C SER A 610 -3.15 -17.25 38.34
N LYS A 611 -3.02 -16.57 39.48
CA LYS A 611 -2.95 -17.22 40.80
C LYS A 611 -4.33 -17.61 41.35
N TRP A 612 -5.40 -17.15 40.72
CA TRP A 612 -6.76 -17.45 41.13
C TRP A 612 -7.25 -18.72 40.42
N LEU A 613 -8.16 -19.45 41.04
CA LEU A 613 -8.82 -20.61 40.43
C LEU A 613 -10.05 -20.12 39.66
N PRO A 614 -10.03 -20.07 38.30
CA PRO A 614 -11.21 -19.71 37.53
C PRO A 614 -12.32 -20.75 37.73
N VAL A 615 -13.54 -20.28 37.99
CA VAL A 615 -14.76 -21.09 38.13
C VAL A 615 -15.83 -20.69 37.09
N HIS A 616 -15.65 -19.54 36.45
CA HIS A 616 -16.41 -19.09 35.29
C HIS A 616 -15.53 -18.16 34.46
N GLU A 617 -15.52 -18.36 33.15
CA GLU A 617 -14.86 -17.49 32.18
C GLU A 617 -15.82 -17.26 31.02
N SER A 618 -15.99 -16.01 30.61
CA SER A 618 -16.78 -15.66 29.43
C SER A 618 -15.93 -15.73 28.16
N ALA A 619 -16.58 -15.83 26.99
CA ALA A 619 -15.86 -15.78 25.71
C ALA A 619 -15.07 -14.47 25.54
N GLN A 620 -15.60 -13.36 26.05
CA GLN A 620 -14.95 -12.05 26.02
C GLN A 620 -13.69 -12.00 26.89
N TRP A 621 -13.66 -12.76 28.00
CA TRP A 621 -12.49 -12.82 28.88
C TRP A 621 -11.27 -13.47 28.22
N LEU A 622 -11.49 -14.49 27.37
CA LEU A 622 -10.41 -15.18 26.66
C LEU A 622 -9.63 -14.22 25.75
N THR A 623 -10.31 -13.27 25.14
CA THR A 623 -9.74 -12.24 24.26
C THR A 623 -9.43 -10.93 24.99
N TRP A 624 -9.59 -10.87 26.32
CA TRP A 624 -9.42 -9.62 27.07
C TRP A 624 -7.96 -9.18 27.09
N PRO A 625 -7.66 -7.90 26.77
CA PRO A 625 -6.29 -7.38 26.76
C PRO A 625 -5.71 -7.35 28.18
N ARG A 626 -4.66 -8.14 28.41
CA ARG A 626 -4.00 -8.29 29.73
C ARG A 626 -2.54 -7.78 29.76
N THR A 627 -2.08 -7.26 28.63
CA THR A 627 -0.73 -6.69 28.45
C THR A 627 -0.64 -5.22 28.88
N GLN A 628 -1.78 -4.56 29.07
CA GLN A 628 -1.83 -3.14 29.38
C GLN A 628 -1.35 -2.87 30.80
N THR A 629 -0.57 -1.80 30.94
CA THR A 629 -0.08 -1.34 32.24
C THR A 629 -0.79 -0.04 32.63
N HIS A 630 -0.82 0.27 33.93
CA HIS A 630 -1.36 1.55 34.40
C HIS A 630 -0.67 2.76 33.73
N HIS A 631 0.58 2.62 33.26
CA HIS A 631 1.30 3.69 32.56
C HIS A 631 0.87 3.91 31.11
N GLY A 632 0.21 2.92 30.48
CA GLY A 632 -0.19 2.98 29.07
C GLY A 632 -1.65 3.35 28.83
N VAL A 633 -2.47 3.56 29.87
CA VAL A 633 -3.89 3.86 29.70
C VAL A 633 -4.38 4.87 30.75
N LEU A 634 -5.31 5.75 30.34
CA LEU A 634 -6.01 6.69 31.20
C LEU A 634 -7.40 6.16 31.56
N THR A 635 -7.83 6.45 32.79
CA THR A 635 -9.24 6.33 33.18
C THR A 635 -10.04 7.51 32.61
N ASP A 636 -11.36 7.36 32.48
CA ASP A 636 -12.18 8.44 31.93
C ASP A 636 -12.17 9.69 32.82
N HIS A 637 -12.05 9.52 34.14
CA HIS A 637 -11.87 10.64 35.08
C HIS A 637 -10.58 11.42 34.82
N GLU A 638 -9.51 10.73 34.43
CA GLU A 638 -8.25 11.38 34.09
C GLU A 638 -8.32 12.07 32.73
N ILE A 639 -9.01 11.46 31.76
CA ILE A 639 -9.27 12.08 30.46
C ILE A 639 -10.06 13.38 30.63
N ASP A 640 -11.15 13.35 31.41
CA ASP A 640 -11.97 14.53 31.69
C ASP A 640 -11.17 15.63 32.39
N ARG A 641 -10.36 15.27 33.40
CA ARG A 641 -9.52 16.23 34.12
C ARG A 641 -8.46 16.85 33.21
N LEU A 642 -7.69 16.04 32.49
CA LEU A 642 -6.63 16.52 31.61
C LEU A 642 -7.18 17.36 30.45
N ALA A 643 -8.34 17.00 29.90
CA ALA A 643 -9.01 17.84 28.91
C ALA A 643 -9.45 19.19 29.49
N SER A 644 -9.92 19.21 30.74
CA SER A 644 -10.27 20.46 31.44
C SER A 644 -9.03 21.32 31.71
N ASP A 645 -7.92 20.70 32.13
CA ASP A 645 -6.63 21.37 32.33
C ASP A 645 -6.14 22.01 31.01
N LEU A 646 -6.22 21.28 29.89
CA LEU A 646 -5.89 21.80 28.55
C LEU A 646 -6.78 22.98 28.15
N VAL A 647 -8.10 22.89 28.36
CA VAL A 647 -9.01 23.99 28.04
C VAL A 647 -8.64 25.24 28.86
N ALA A 648 -8.34 25.08 30.15
CA ALA A 648 -7.90 26.19 31.00
C ALA A 648 -6.59 26.82 30.47
N ASP A 649 -5.58 26.00 30.17
CA ASP A 649 -4.27 26.44 29.69
C ASP A 649 -4.33 27.22 28.37
N TYR A 650 -5.19 26.80 27.44
CA TYR A 650 -5.29 27.40 26.10
C TYR A 650 -6.37 28.48 25.96
N SER A 651 -7.39 28.50 26.83
CA SER A 651 -8.47 29.49 26.77
C SER A 651 -8.00 30.95 26.88
N HIS A 652 -6.82 31.18 27.45
CA HIS A 652 -6.19 32.50 27.55
C HIS A 652 -5.48 32.95 26.26
N GLN A 653 -5.13 32.01 25.38
CA GLN A 653 -4.37 32.27 24.15
C GLN A 653 -5.29 32.37 22.93
N ALA A 654 -6.30 31.49 22.85
CA ALA A 654 -7.22 31.38 21.72
C ALA A 654 -8.55 30.73 22.17
N ALA A 655 -9.58 30.81 21.31
CA ALA A 655 -10.81 30.06 21.57
C ALA A 655 -10.57 28.57 21.31
N VAL A 656 -10.76 27.73 22.33
CA VAL A 656 -10.64 26.27 22.19
C VAL A 656 -11.88 25.76 21.45
N MET A 657 -11.68 25.08 20.32
CA MET A 657 -12.75 24.60 19.43
C MET A 657 -13.16 23.15 19.68
N ASP A 658 -12.22 22.33 20.12
CA ASP A 658 -12.47 21.01 20.71
C ASP A 658 -11.18 20.46 21.31
N VAL A 659 -11.34 19.50 22.22
CA VAL A 659 -10.26 18.64 22.69
C VAL A 659 -10.60 17.21 22.31
N ARG A 660 -9.67 16.55 21.61
CA ARG A 660 -9.76 15.16 21.22
C ARG A 660 -8.71 14.33 21.91
N TYR A 661 -9.04 13.10 22.24
CA TYR A 661 -8.12 12.13 22.81
C TYR A 661 -7.96 10.96 21.85
N THR A 662 -6.71 10.61 21.54
CA THR A 662 -6.41 9.53 20.58
C THR A 662 -5.74 8.36 21.29
N GLU A 663 -6.29 7.17 21.06
CA GLU A 663 -5.80 5.86 21.54
C GLU A 663 -5.28 5.02 20.36
N ASP A 664 -4.42 5.59 19.51
CA ASP A 664 -3.87 4.88 18.34
C ASP A 664 -2.49 4.27 18.60
N PHE A 665 -2.39 2.97 18.27
CA PHE A 665 -1.19 2.14 18.40
C PHE A 665 -0.29 2.19 17.14
N TRP A 666 -0.79 2.71 16.01
CA TRP A 666 -0.20 2.49 14.67
C TRP A 666 0.85 3.52 14.21
N ALA A 667 1.22 4.49 15.04
CA ALA A 667 2.31 5.41 14.71
C ALA A 667 3.55 5.04 15.52
N HIS A 668 4.72 4.95 14.88
CA HIS A 668 6.04 4.76 15.51
C HIS A 668 6.46 5.88 16.51
N ASP A 669 5.53 6.75 16.89
CA ASP A 669 5.61 7.81 17.91
C ASP A 669 4.41 7.69 18.89
N SER A 670 4.01 6.44 19.18
CA SER A 670 2.87 6.00 20.00
C SER A 670 2.87 6.64 21.38
N SER A 671 2.32 7.84 21.43
CA SER A 671 2.05 8.56 22.66
C SER A 671 0.58 8.92 22.59
N HIS A 672 -0.19 8.32 23.49
CA HIS A 672 -1.53 8.75 23.83
C HIS A 672 -1.53 10.28 23.97
N ARG A 673 -2.16 10.95 23.02
CA ARG A 673 -2.08 12.42 22.87
C ARG A 673 -3.46 13.01 22.95
N PHE A 674 -3.49 14.21 23.51
CA PHE A 674 -4.59 15.12 23.33
C PHE A 674 -4.29 16.03 22.14
N THR A 675 -5.28 16.23 21.28
CA THR A 675 -5.24 17.24 20.22
C THR A 675 -6.20 18.34 20.61
N VAL A 676 -5.68 19.54 20.78
CA VAL A 676 -6.45 20.75 21.05
C VAL A 676 -6.55 21.53 19.75
N ARG A 677 -7.78 21.72 19.27
CA ARG A 677 -8.03 22.61 18.13
C ARG A 677 -8.28 24.01 18.67
N LEU A 678 -7.47 24.96 18.24
CA LEU A 678 -7.55 26.35 18.64
C LEU A 678 -8.04 27.20 17.47
N TRP A 679 -8.79 28.24 17.81
CA TRP A 679 -9.21 29.26 16.88
C TRP A 679 -8.79 30.63 17.39
N ASP A 680 -7.84 31.23 16.68
CA ASP A 680 -7.45 32.61 16.90
C ASP A 680 -8.56 33.52 16.34
N GLN A 681 -9.21 34.27 17.22
CA GLN A 681 -10.34 35.15 16.89
C GLN A 681 -9.86 36.46 16.26
N VAL A 682 -8.90 36.36 15.33
CA VAL A 682 -8.45 37.50 14.55
C VAL A 682 -9.62 37.95 13.67
N PRO A 683 -9.98 39.25 13.69
CA PRO A 683 -11.02 39.78 12.82
C PRO A 683 -10.75 39.41 11.36
N PHE A 684 -11.78 39.00 10.63
CA PHE A 684 -11.68 38.91 9.17
C PHE A 684 -11.68 40.33 8.60
N GLU A 685 -10.52 40.96 8.58
CA GLU A 685 -10.32 42.13 7.76
C GLU A 685 -10.20 41.61 6.33
N ALA A 686 -11.27 41.72 5.54
CA ALA A 686 -11.17 41.71 4.10
C ALA A 686 -10.33 42.93 3.69
N THR A 687 -9.02 42.82 3.83
CA THR A 687 -8.08 43.84 3.41
C THR A 687 -8.22 44.00 1.90
N GLU A 688 -8.11 45.25 1.43
CA GLU A 688 -8.10 45.57 0.00
C GLU A 688 -7.01 44.73 -0.69
N GLY A 689 -7.38 43.89 -1.67
CA GLY A 689 -6.47 42.92 -2.29
C GLY A 689 -6.82 41.44 -2.07
N LEU A 690 -7.83 40.88 -2.75
CA LEU A 690 -8.20 39.46 -2.62
C LEU A 690 -7.11 38.49 -3.08
N LEU A 691 -6.28 38.88 -4.06
CA LEU A 691 -5.19 38.02 -4.56
C LEU A 691 -3.79 38.50 -4.19
N SER A 692 -3.65 39.70 -3.60
CA SER A 692 -2.36 40.26 -3.17
C SER A 692 -2.07 40.03 -1.68
N VAL A 693 -3.05 39.58 -0.91
CA VAL A 693 -2.91 39.24 0.52
C VAL A 693 -2.76 37.71 0.67
N PRO A 694 -1.87 37.23 1.56
CA PRO A 694 -1.79 35.80 1.90
C PRO A 694 -3.16 35.26 2.32
N ASP A 695 -3.44 33.98 2.05
CA ASP A 695 -4.70 33.34 2.48
C ASP A 695 -4.92 33.63 3.97
N PRO A 696 -5.96 34.42 4.34
CA PRO A 696 -6.20 34.82 5.72
C PRO A 696 -6.55 33.63 6.61
N GLY A 697 -6.83 32.47 6.00
CA GLY A 697 -7.16 31.24 6.68
C GLY A 697 -8.42 31.35 7.55
N THR A 698 -8.68 30.29 8.28
CA THR A 698 -9.75 30.25 9.29
C THR A 698 -9.22 30.62 10.68
N GLY A 699 -7.94 30.99 10.82
CA GLY A 699 -7.27 31.20 12.11
C GLY A 699 -7.18 29.93 12.96
N GLN A 700 -7.19 28.75 12.34
CA GLN A 700 -7.12 27.48 13.06
C GLN A 700 -5.68 27.06 13.27
N SER A 701 -5.37 26.64 14.49
CA SER A 701 -4.13 25.97 14.83
C SER A 701 -4.40 24.70 15.63
N PHE A 702 -3.51 23.73 15.49
CA PHE A 702 -3.61 22.46 16.19
C PHE A 702 -2.43 22.32 17.13
N VAL A 703 -2.73 21.96 18.37
CA VAL A 703 -1.71 21.64 19.37
C VAL A 703 -1.85 20.19 19.79
N SER A 704 -0.81 19.41 19.54
CA SER A 704 -0.68 18.06 20.08
C SER A 704 0.03 18.11 21.43
N VAL A 705 -0.57 17.54 22.47
CA VAL A 705 -0.02 17.47 23.83
C VAL A 705 0.05 16.02 24.29
N ARG A 706 1.21 15.61 24.79
CA ARG A 706 1.45 14.28 25.38
C ARG A 706 1.04 14.29 26.86
N TRP A 707 0.68 13.13 27.41
CA TRP A 707 0.61 12.94 28.86
C TRP A 707 1.57 11.83 29.30
N GLU A 708 1.99 11.89 30.56
CA GLU A 708 2.80 10.87 31.23
C GLU A 708 2.30 10.71 32.67
N ARG A 709 2.59 9.58 33.32
CA ARG A 709 2.34 9.42 34.77
C ARG A 709 3.63 9.65 35.54
N ASP A 710 3.52 10.41 36.63
CA ASP A 710 4.62 10.56 37.58
C ASP A 710 4.88 9.28 38.39
N LYS A 711 5.85 9.34 39.31
CA LYS A 711 6.24 8.19 40.16
C LYS A 711 5.15 7.82 41.16
N GLU A 712 4.28 8.77 41.51
CA GLU A 712 3.10 8.57 42.34
C GLU A 712 1.91 8.00 41.55
N GLY A 713 2.03 7.90 40.22
CA GLY A 713 1.03 7.33 39.32
C GLY A 713 -0.02 8.34 38.83
N VAL A 714 0.15 9.63 39.11
CA VAL A 714 -0.75 10.70 38.67
C VAL A 714 -0.42 11.10 37.24
N ALA A 715 -1.43 11.10 36.36
CA ALA A 715 -1.26 11.53 34.97
C ALA A 715 -1.06 13.05 34.89
N GLN A 716 -0.08 13.51 34.13
CA GLN A 716 0.27 14.91 33.93
C GLN A 716 0.51 15.19 32.44
N LEU A 717 0.26 16.43 32.00
CA LEU A 717 0.56 16.86 30.64
C LEU A 717 2.06 17.13 30.51
N HIS A 718 2.66 16.68 29.41
CA HIS A 718 4.08 16.84 29.09
C HIS A 718 4.27 17.80 27.91
N ALA A 719 5.29 18.66 28.00
CA ALA A 719 5.59 19.76 27.08
C ALA A 719 6.18 19.35 25.72
N ASP A 720 5.79 18.18 25.17
CA ASP A 720 6.08 17.83 23.77
C ASP A 720 5.01 18.49 22.89
N ARG A 721 5.15 19.82 22.71
CA ARG A 721 4.22 20.67 21.96
C ARG A 721 4.64 20.65 20.49
N ARG A 722 3.77 20.13 19.62
CA ARG A 722 3.87 20.36 18.17
C ARG A 722 2.71 21.25 17.73
N GLU A 723 3.06 22.45 17.29
CA GLU A 723 2.14 23.36 16.62
C GLU A 723 2.15 23.09 15.13
N SER A 724 0.97 23.08 14.53
CA SER A 724 0.81 22.97 13.09
C SER A 724 -0.38 23.79 12.62
N ASP A 725 -0.17 24.48 11.49
CA ASP A 725 -1.21 25.20 10.75
C ASP A 725 -2.01 24.27 9.82
N ARG A 726 -1.55 23.02 9.68
CA ARG A 726 -2.25 21.94 8.96
C ARG A 726 -2.85 20.98 9.97
N ASP A 727 -4.08 20.57 9.68
CA ASP A 727 -4.67 19.38 10.30
C ASP A 727 -3.88 18.15 9.84
N TYR A 728 -2.78 17.84 10.53
CA TYR A 728 -2.19 16.50 10.51
C TYR A 728 -3.07 15.61 11.38
N GLY A 729 -4.34 15.47 11.00
CA GLY A 729 -5.26 14.69 11.80
C GLY A 729 -4.73 13.28 11.96
N PRO A 730 -4.89 12.65 13.12
CA PRO A 730 -5.60 11.39 13.12
C PRO A 730 -7.10 11.75 13.06
N ASN A 731 -7.74 11.53 11.92
CA ASN A 731 -9.21 11.60 11.75
C ASN A 731 -9.97 10.54 12.60
N GLY A 732 -9.42 10.12 13.75
CA GLY A 732 -9.92 9.04 14.61
C GLY A 732 -9.92 9.37 16.11
N GLY A 733 -9.45 10.55 16.55
CA GLY A 733 -9.48 10.93 17.96
C GLY A 733 -10.90 11.09 18.52
N LEU A 734 -11.16 10.54 19.70
CA LEU A 734 -12.44 10.64 20.40
C LEU A 734 -12.65 12.07 20.90
N LEU A 735 -13.84 12.63 20.64
CA LEU A 735 -14.21 13.95 21.11
C LEU A 735 -14.46 13.93 22.62
N VAL A 736 -13.63 14.64 23.38
CA VAL A 736 -13.69 14.67 24.85
C VAL A 736 -14.34 15.95 25.35
N TRP A 737 -14.10 17.07 24.65
CA TRP A 737 -14.64 18.37 25.02
C TRP A 737 -15.00 19.20 23.79
N THR A 738 -16.09 19.97 23.91
CA THR A 738 -16.54 20.96 22.90
C THR A 738 -16.88 22.29 23.56
N PRO A 739 -16.67 23.42 22.86
CA PRO A 739 -17.01 24.74 23.36
C PRO A 739 -18.52 24.99 23.36
N PRO A 740 -18.96 26.08 24.01
CA PRO A 740 -20.34 26.53 23.93
C PRO A 740 -20.81 26.76 22.49
N PRO A 741 -22.11 26.57 22.18
CA PRO A 741 -22.66 26.75 20.84
C PRO A 741 -22.38 28.11 20.19
N SER A 742 -22.23 29.18 20.99
CA SER A 742 -21.91 30.52 20.49
C SER A 742 -20.55 30.59 19.79
N VAL A 743 -19.55 29.86 20.29
CA VAL A 743 -18.21 29.80 19.70
C VAL A 743 -18.25 29.03 18.38
N LEU A 744 -18.98 27.90 18.34
CA LEU A 744 -19.17 27.11 17.12
C LEU A 744 -19.89 27.92 16.03
N GLN A 745 -20.96 28.63 16.38
CA GLN A 745 -21.68 29.48 15.43
C GLN A 745 -20.81 30.59 14.86
N ALA A 746 -20.01 31.27 15.70
CA ALA A 746 -19.09 32.29 15.25
C ALA A 746 -18.02 31.72 14.30
N PHE A 747 -17.53 30.51 14.59
CA PHE A 747 -16.59 29.80 13.74
C PHE A 747 -17.19 29.35 12.41
N ASP A 748 -18.44 28.87 12.39
CA ASP A 748 -19.13 28.46 11.17
C ASP A 748 -19.37 29.65 10.23
N VAL A 749 -19.72 30.81 10.79
CA VAL A 749 -19.79 32.07 10.02
C VAL A 749 -18.42 32.39 9.41
N ARG A 750 -17.34 32.29 10.19
CA ARG A 750 -15.96 32.52 9.71
C ARG A 750 -15.56 31.56 8.58
N GLN A 751 -15.92 30.28 8.68
CA GLN A 751 -15.70 29.28 7.64
C GLN A 751 -16.46 29.62 6.36
N GLN A 752 -17.70 30.09 6.50
CA GLN A 752 -18.49 30.52 5.34
C GLN A 752 -17.85 31.72 4.65
N GLU A 753 -17.44 32.76 5.40
CA GLU A 753 -16.72 33.92 4.86
C GLU A 753 -15.43 33.51 4.13
N HIS A 754 -14.67 32.55 4.68
CA HIS A 754 -13.46 32.03 4.03
C HIS A 754 -13.76 31.27 2.74
N ARG A 755 -14.81 30.44 2.72
CA ARG A 755 -15.26 29.74 1.50
C ARG A 755 -15.68 30.73 0.42
N ASP A 756 -16.43 31.76 0.80
CA ASP A 756 -16.90 32.80 -0.12
C ASP A 756 -15.71 33.61 -0.66
N TRP A 757 -14.72 33.93 0.19
CA TRP A 757 -13.46 34.56 -0.21
C TRP A 757 -12.68 33.67 -1.21
N LYS A 758 -12.51 32.37 -0.92
CA LYS A 758 -11.83 31.44 -1.83
C LYS A 758 -12.53 31.32 -3.17
N ALA A 759 -13.87 31.28 -3.18
CA ALA A 759 -14.65 31.26 -4.40
C ALA A 759 -14.43 32.55 -5.22
N LYS A 760 -14.39 33.71 -4.55
CA LYS A 760 -14.10 35.00 -5.19
C LYS A 760 -12.67 35.08 -5.75
N CYS A 761 -11.65 34.68 -4.99
CA CYS A 761 -10.26 34.61 -5.47
C CYS A 761 -10.11 33.68 -6.68
N LYS A 762 -10.78 32.52 -6.65
CA LYS A 762 -10.76 31.57 -7.76
C LYS A 762 -11.37 32.18 -9.02
N SER A 763 -12.57 32.77 -8.91
CA SER A 763 -13.25 33.44 -10.02
C SER A 763 -12.40 34.55 -10.62
N LEU A 764 -11.82 35.40 -9.77
CA LEU A 764 -10.96 36.51 -10.19
C LEU A 764 -9.66 36.01 -10.84
N GLY A 765 -9.06 34.96 -10.28
CA GLY A 765 -7.86 34.34 -10.85
C GLY A 765 -8.10 33.71 -12.23
N GLU A 766 -9.27 33.08 -12.43
CA GLU A 766 -9.69 32.55 -13.74
C GLU A 766 -9.87 33.70 -14.76
N GLU A 767 -10.48 34.80 -14.36
CA GLU A 767 -10.66 35.99 -15.22
C GLU A 767 -9.33 36.66 -15.59
N VAL A 768 -8.44 36.86 -14.61
CA VAL A 768 -7.09 37.42 -14.84
C VAL A 768 -6.29 36.54 -15.79
N ASN A 769 -6.30 35.21 -15.60
CA ASN A 769 -5.60 34.28 -16.47
C ASN A 769 -6.16 34.32 -17.91
N ALA A 770 -7.48 34.46 -18.07
CA ALA A 770 -8.11 34.60 -19.37
C ALA A 770 -7.72 35.91 -20.07
N ILE A 771 -7.57 37.02 -19.34
CA ILE A 771 -7.08 38.29 -19.88
C ILE A 771 -5.61 38.20 -20.27
N ILE A 772 -4.75 37.64 -19.43
CA ILE A 772 -3.32 37.44 -19.74
C ILE A 772 -3.13 36.58 -20.99
N ALA A 773 -3.93 35.51 -21.14
CA ALA A 773 -3.89 34.67 -22.33
C ALA A 773 -4.21 35.47 -23.60
N ARG A 774 -5.21 36.37 -23.56
CA ARG A 774 -5.56 37.26 -24.68
C ARG A 774 -4.47 38.29 -24.97
N VAL A 775 -3.90 38.92 -23.94
CA VAL A 775 -2.78 39.87 -24.10
C VAL A 775 -1.56 39.17 -24.71
N SER A 776 -1.25 37.94 -24.28
CA SER A 776 -0.15 37.15 -24.85
C SER A 776 -0.38 36.85 -26.34
N GLN A 777 -1.61 36.51 -26.74
CA GLN A 777 -1.97 36.31 -28.14
C GLN A 777 -1.84 37.62 -28.96
N ALA A 778 -2.34 38.74 -28.45
CA ALA A 778 -2.26 40.04 -29.10
C ALA A 778 -0.80 40.54 -29.24
N TRP A 779 0.03 40.28 -28.23
CA TRP A 779 1.46 40.55 -28.24
C TRP A 779 2.22 39.75 -29.31
N VAL A 780 1.92 38.45 -29.44
CA VAL A 780 2.48 37.61 -30.51
C VAL A 780 2.05 38.12 -31.89
N ALA A 781 0.82 38.58 -32.04
CA ALA A 781 0.32 39.18 -33.27
C ALA A 781 1.04 40.51 -33.58
N ALA A 782 1.21 41.40 -32.60
CA ALA A 782 1.90 42.68 -32.78
C ALA A 782 3.38 42.50 -33.17
N GLN A 783 4.10 41.56 -32.55
CA GLN A 783 5.47 41.22 -32.97
C GLN A 783 5.51 40.71 -34.41
N ARG A 784 4.55 39.87 -34.78
CA ARG A 784 4.43 39.34 -36.14
C ARG A 784 4.20 40.49 -37.14
N ASP A 785 3.39 41.47 -36.80
CA ASP A 785 3.11 42.63 -37.65
C ASP A 785 4.31 43.57 -37.81
N VAL A 786 5.12 43.78 -36.78
CA VAL A 786 6.37 44.57 -36.89
C VAL A 786 7.38 43.86 -37.81
N VAL A 787 7.55 42.55 -37.64
CA VAL A 787 8.43 41.75 -38.51
C VAL A 787 7.89 41.73 -39.94
N ARG A 788 6.55 41.71 -40.11
CA ARG A 788 5.90 41.82 -41.42
C ARG A 788 6.13 43.17 -42.06
N ALA A 789 5.94 44.27 -41.34
CA ALA A 789 6.13 45.61 -41.86
C ALA A 789 7.57 45.82 -42.32
N ARG A 790 8.55 45.41 -41.50
CA ARG A 790 9.97 45.50 -41.87
C ARG A 790 10.32 44.59 -43.06
N PHE A 791 9.76 43.39 -43.11
CA PHE A 791 9.90 42.51 -44.27
C PHE A 791 9.32 43.14 -45.54
N LEU A 792 8.16 43.79 -45.45
CA LEU A 792 7.54 44.49 -46.58
C LEU A 792 8.34 45.74 -47.00
N GLU A 793 9.01 46.43 -46.07
CA GLU A 793 9.93 47.53 -46.39
C GLU A 793 11.19 47.03 -47.10
N ASP A 794 11.77 45.92 -46.63
CA ASP A 794 13.02 45.37 -47.16
C ASP A 794 12.84 44.64 -48.51
N TYR A 795 11.66 44.05 -48.76
CA TYR A 795 11.42 43.17 -49.93
C TYR A 795 10.26 43.61 -50.84
N ALA A 796 9.43 44.59 -50.44
CA ALA A 796 8.32 45.19 -51.20
C ALA A 796 7.25 44.24 -51.79
N GLU A 797 7.32 42.93 -51.51
CA GLU A 797 6.46 41.90 -52.10
C GLU A 797 5.79 41.04 -51.01
N GLU A 798 4.48 41.21 -50.84
CA GLU A 798 3.73 40.62 -49.72
C GLU A 798 3.58 39.10 -49.78
N THR A 799 3.63 38.51 -50.97
CA THR A 799 3.46 37.07 -51.19
C THR A 799 4.55 36.23 -50.52
N LEU A 800 5.75 36.80 -50.29
CA LEU A 800 6.86 36.11 -49.63
C LEU A 800 6.75 36.06 -48.09
N TRP A 801 5.82 36.83 -47.50
CA TRP A 801 5.61 36.85 -46.06
C TRP A 801 5.15 35.50 -45.51
N ALA A 802 4.33 34.76 -46.27
CA ALA A 802 3.79 33.47 -45.86
C ALA A 802 4.89 32.46 -45.51
N ASP A 803 6.01 32.47 -46.24
CA ASP A 803 7.15 31.63 -45.95
C ASP A 803 8.05 32.17 -44.83
N HIS A 804 8.32 33.48 -44.84
CA HIS A 804 9.15 34.13 -43.81
C HIS A 804 8.52 34.02 -42.41
N SER A 805 7.19 34.09 -42.32
CA SER A 805 6.44 33.95 -41.07
C SER A 805 6.58 32.57 -40.40
N LYS A 806 7.05 31.53 -41.12
CA LYS A 806 7.29 30.18 -40.56
C LYS A 806 8.60 30.10 -39.76
N SER A 807 9.57 30.94 -40.11
CA SER A 807 10.81 31.13 -39.33
C SER A 807 10.64 32.11 -38.18
N PHE A 808 9.55 32.87 -38.14
CA PHE A 808 9.22 33.72 -37.00
C PHE A 808 9.08 32.84 -35.74
N ARG A 809 9.83 33.21 -34.71
CA ARG A 809 9.78 32.63 -33.37
C ARG A 809 9.42 33.79 -32.44
N PRO A 810 8.15 33.93 -32.05
CA PRO A 810 7.76 35.01 -31.16
C PRO A 810 8.43 34.82 -29.80
N VAL A 811 8.68 35.95 -29.13
CA VAL A 811 8.98 35.91 -27.70
C VAL A 811 7.65 35.76 -26.97
N GLU A 812 7.35 34.56 -26.48
CA GLU A 812 6.11 34.23 -25.80
C GLU A 812 6.07 34.80 -24.37
N LEU A 813 4.90 35.32 -23.97
CA LEU A 813 4.58 35.59 -22.57
C LEU A 813 3.84 34.37 -22.02
N HIS A 814 4.53 33.56 -21.19
CA HIS A 814 3.98 32.28 -20.75
C HIS A 814 3.01 32.43 -19.56
N PRO A 815 1.80 31.83 -19.58
CA PRO A 815 0.74 32.06 -18.59
C PRO A 815 0.99 31.45 -17.20
N ARG A 816 2.00 30.58 -17.04
CA ARG A 816 2.39 29.97 -15.75
C ARG A 816 3.63 30.61 -15.09
N TRP A 817 4.03 31.81 -15.49
CA TRP A 817 5.26 32.43 -15.02
C TRP A 817 5.04 33.47 -13.91
N ASP A 818 5.94 33.44 -12.93
CA ASP A 818 6.17 34.53 -11.96
C ASP A 818 6.64 35.82 -12.66
N GLU A 819 7.07 35.74 -13.92
CA GLU A 819 7.64 36.82 -14.75
C GLU A 819 6.61 37.85 -15.25
N CYS A 820 5.31 37.54 -15.23
CA CYS A 820 4.23 38.50 -15.51
C CYS A 820 3.54 39.00 -14.23
N ALA A 821 4.17 38.80 -13.06
CA ALA A 821 3.65 39.26 -11.77
C ALA A 821 3.17 40.73 -11.77
N PRO A 822 3.88 41.70 -12.38
CA PRO A 822 3.39 43.08 -12.41
C PRO A 822 2.08 43.27 -13.17
N LEU A 823 1.95 42.68 -14.36
CA LEU A 823 0.72 42.74 -15.17
C LEU A 823 -0.44 42.00 -14.49
N LYS A 824 -0.15 40.85 -13.89
CA LYS A 824 -1.12 40.08 -13.11
C LYS A 824 -1.63 40.89 -11.92
N ASN A 825 -0.72 41.55 -11.18
CA ASN A 825 -1.07 42.39 -10.04
C ASN A 825 -1.87 43.64 -10.45
N ALA A 826 -1.51 44.30 -11.56
CA ALA A 826 -2.28 45.41 -12.11
C ALA A 826 -3.72 45.00 -12.47
N LEU A 827 -3.89 43.88 -13.17
CA LEU A 827 -5.21 43.34 -13.53
C LEU A 827 -6.03 42.97 -12.29
N ILE A 828 -5.39 42.38 -11.29
CA ILE A 828 -6.03 42.08 -10.00
C ILE A 828 -6.57 43.36 -9.35
N ILE A 829 -5.73 44.40 -9.22
CA ILE A 829 -6.12 45.67 -8.60
C ILE A 829 -7.30 46.32 -9.36
N MET A 830 -7.22 46.36 -10.69
CA MET A 830 -8.25 47.00 -11.51
C MET A 830 -9.58 46.23 -11.46
N LEU A 831 -9.57 44.91 -11.64
CA LEU A 831 -10.78 44.09 -11.60
C LEU A 831 -11.41 44.05 -10.21
N GLU A 832 -10.60 44.05 -9.14
CA GLU A 832 -11.11 44.14 -7.76
C GLU A 832 -11.81 45.47 -7.48
N SER A 833 -11.32 46.57 -8.07
CA SER A 833 -11.97 47.89 -7.98
C SER A 833 -13.22 48.02 -8.87
N GLY A 834 -13.54 46.99 -9.66
CA GLY A 834 -14.65 46.99 -10.62
C GLY A 834 -14.38 47.82 -11.88
N ALA A 835 -13.12 48.14 -12.18
CA ALA A 835 -12.74 48.86 -13.38
C ALA A 835 -12.82 47.94 -14.62
N ASP A 836 -13.39 48.46 -15.70
CA ASP A 836 -13.35 47.78 -17.00
C ASP A 836 -11.95 47.94 -17.60
N VAL A 837 -11.25 46.81 -17.75
CA VAL A 837 -9.90 46.77 -18.32
C VAL A 837 -9.90 46.64 -19.84
N THR A 838 -11.08 46.48 -20.45
CA THR A 838 -11.24 46.32 -21.89
C THR A 838 -10.82 47.60 -22.63
N GLY A 839 -9.98 47.47 -23.64
CA GLY A 839 -9.48 48.58 -24.44
C GLY A 839 -8.32 49.35 -23.81
N LEU A 840 -7.92 49.04 -22.58
CA LEU A 840 -6.68 49.56 -21.98
C LEU A 840 -5.47 48.90 -22.64
N THR A 841 -4.40 49.67 -22.81
CA THR A 841 -3.10 49.12 -23.23
C THR A 841 -2.38 48.49 -22.03
N VAL A 842 -1.42 47.60 -22.27
CA VAL A 842 -0.55 47.07 -21.21
C VAL A 842 0.19 48.20 -20.49
N GLY A 843 0.53 49.30 -21.19
CA GLY A 843 1.08 50.51 -20.58
C GLY A 843 0.11 51.20 -19.63
N ASP A 844 -1.17 51.29 -19.99
CA ASP A 844 -2.22 51.85 -19.11
C ASP A 844 -2.46 50.97 -17.87
N LEU A 845 -2.43 49.64 -18.05
CA LEU A 845 -2.53 48.69 -16.94
C LEU A 845 -1.34 48.81 -15.98
N LEU A 846 -0.14 49.00 -16.51
CA LEU A 846 1.09 49.09 -15.73
C LEU A 846 1.35 50.49 -15.13
N ALA A 847 0.55 51.50 -15.47
CA ALA A 847 0.59 52.83 -14.87
C ALA A 847 -0.03 52.89 -13.45
N VAL A 848 -0.56 51.77 -12.95
CA VAL A 848 -1.08 51.63 -11.58
C VAL A 848 0.07 51.81 -10.56
N PRO A 849 -0.09 52.67 -9.53
CA PRO A 849 0.99 52.97 -8.58
C PRO A 849 1.52 51.75 -7.82
N GLY A 850 2.85 51.58 -7.76
CA GLY A 850 3.51 50.60 -6.88
C GLY A 850 4.17 49.40 -7.56
N LEU A 851 4.20 49.34 -8.90
CA LEU A 851 4.82 48.26 -9.68
C LEU A 851 6.17 48.72 -10.28
N THR A 852 7.25 47.97 -10.10
CA THR A 852 8.58 48.25 -10.70
C THR A 852 8.88 47.32 -11.88
N PHE A 853 9.58 47.86 -12.88
CA PHE A 853 9.81 47.27 -14.21
C PHE A 853 11.02 46.33 -14.31
N ASP A 854 11.76 46.15 -13.21
CA ASP A 854 13.12 45.59 -13.21
C ASP A 854 13.26 44.22 -13.87
N ASP A 855 12.24 43.36 -13.83
CA ASP A 855 12.32 42.00 -14.39
C ASP A 855 11.92 41.91 -15.88
N LEU A 856 11.03 42.79 -16.37
CA LEU A 856 10.67 42.85 -17.80
C LEU A 856 11.75 43.59 -18.60
N GLU A 857 12.32 44.66 -18.04
CA GLU A 857 13.42 45.42 -18.65
C GLU A 857 14.72 44.63 -18.79
N ARG A 858 14.94 43.62 -17.93
CA ARG A 858 16.11 42.72 -18.02
C ARG A 858 16.03 41.71 -19.16
N LYS A 859 14.83 41.41 -19.66
CA LYS A 859 14.59 40.29 -20.60
C LYS A 859 14.14 40.74 -21.99
N LEU A 860 13.52 41.92 -22.10
CA LEU A 860 13.07 42.49 -23.36
C LEU A 860 14.00 43.62 -23.79
N THR A 861 14.24 43.72 -25.10
CA THR A 861 14.90 44.92 -25.66
C THR A 861 13.98 46.13 -25.55
N ALA A 862 14.52 47.36 -25.57
CA ALA A 862 13.73 48.58 -25.47
C ALA A 862 12.60 48.66 -26.51
N ALA A 863 12.86 48.23 -27.76
CA ALA A 863 11.86 48.22 -28.83
C ALA A 863 10.76 47.17 -28.61
N GLN A 864 11.10 46.02 -28.00
CA GLN A 864 10.11 45.01 -27.63
C GLN A 864 9.25 45.52 -26.46
N LEU A 865 9.86 46.16 -25.46
CA LEU A 865 9.12 46.71 -24.34
C LEU A 865 8.13 47.80 -24.78
N GLU A 866 8.53 48.70 -25.68
CA GLU A 866 7.65 49.72 -26.25
C GLU A 866 6.49 49.10 -27.05
N LEU A 867 6.75 48.02 -27.79
CA LEU A 867 5.70 47.27 -28.47
C LEU A 867 4.72 46.62 -27.46
N LEU A 868 5.21 46.16 -26.31
CA LEU A 868 4.39 45.46 -25.31
C LEU A 868 3.42 46.41 -24.67
N LEU A 869 3.92 47.57 -24.28
CA LEU A 869 3.16 48.63 -23.61
C LEU A 869 2.00 49.13 -24.48
N ASN A 870 2.06 48.98 -25.81
CA ASN A 870 1.00 49.41 -26.73
C ASN A 870 -0.04 48.31 -27.06
N VAL A 871 0.13 47.08 -26.56
CA VAL A 871 -0.84 45.99 -26.77
C VAL A 871 -2.13 46.28 -25.99
N THR A 872 -3.29 46.24 -26.64
CA THR A 872 -4.59 46.47 -26.02
C THR A 872 -5.24 45.18 -25.50
N VAL A 873 -5.98 45.28 -24.40
CA VAL A 873 -6.84 44.20 -23.91
C VAL A 873 -8.11 44.14 -24.75
N GLU A 874 -8.29 43.07 -25.52
CA GLU A 874 -9.50 42.89 -26.34
C GLU A 874 -10.69 42.37 -25.52
N GLY A 875 -11.88 42.91 -25.82
CA GLY A 875 -13.15 42.51 -25.18
C GLY A 875 -13.58 41.09 -25.54
N ALA A 876 -14.52 40.51 -24.77
CA ALA A 876 -15.04 39.17 -25.01
C ALA A 876 -15.93 39.15 -26.29
N ALA A 877 -15.30 39.09 -27.46
CA ALA A 877 -15.97 38.79 -28.72
C ALA A 877 -15.58 37.37 -29.17
N ASN A 878 -16.50 36.43 -28.97
CA ASN A 878 -16.60 35.09 -29.56
C ASN A 878 -15.39 34.62 -30.40
N ALA A 879 -14.51 33.85 -29.79
CA ALA A 879 -13.70 32.86 -30.48
C ALA A 879 -14.06 31.47 -29.92
N GLN A 880 -15.04 30.83 -30.56
CA GLN A 880 -15.13 29.36 -30.53
C GLN A 880 -13.98 28.80 -31.40
N PRO A 881 -13.47 27.59 -31.06
CA PRO A 881 -12.19 27.07 -31.54
C PRO A 881 -12.06 26.94 -33.07
#